data_AF-A0A7W1EGZ8-F1
#
_entry.id   AF-A0A7W1EGZ8-F1
#
_cell.length_a   1.000
_cell.length_b   1.000
_cell.length_c   1.000
_cell.angle_alpha   90.00
_cell.angle_beta   90.00
_cell.angle_gamma   90.00
#
_symmetry.space_group_name_H-M   'P 1'
#
loop_
_entity.id
_entity.type
_entity.pdbx_description
1 polymer ?
#
loop_
_entity_poly.entity_id
_entity_poly.type
_entity_poly.pdbx_seq_one_letter_code
_entity_poly.pdbx_strand_id
1 'polypeptide(L)'
;MLFRANTGVYFDGNLNPGLGKYNFNGLNKTINGTSVVTFDDIKCAGSYTNNINITVLTTLTGGGTWSQGPTGILNLQILDANFTTNTFNAATIGNTVNYSRAGAQNIRVPSDGSYSNLSASGSGIKSLLANTIANGNIVISSTLSATASNFNMTVGGNWTNNGGLFTPGTAIVTFSSALTQSISKTGGEIFHHLAFSGAGVKTFLSPITANGNFSIAAGATVDVSSANNQLTIKGNYLNNGTFNARAGLVHFNGSTGQTIGGTSVTNFNDITLGNPGGASLSSAQNLLGALTLTTGVFNTNSQLFTMVSTATACARIAPIISPGDISGNVKVQRFAPGGYTGWALMGTPISSPLTFADWNDNFGITCPTCPNGFGGFYSIYSYDETKPGKLDTAIAYVPVNNITDPIVQNKGYWVYFGNGNSSTTDIIIDVTGTVRKFNNTIPLNYTNFGSPINDGWNLIHNPYPSPISWTALKGATPNIDNAIYVYNADLNAGAGGFASYVNGVSSPAVGSGGVGNTIPMSQAFYVHSTGATALTAQESNKVAGNPAYLKTNSTQPNSLLRISLTNANSFNDETVLYFQQGATNVFDNGYDSYKMRGQDPNAPIIALVNGADDFQINGIAPISGNFTMPLKTLTGYAGTYTISAGNIASFPLGACISLYDKFTQITTNLKTSDYIFTLSDTTTVARFDLNITINPLNINSNVSQPTCQIANTGQIIVSGSNSGPWNYIWKLNGNVVKTSLNKNGSDSLTGLSAGNYNAEVNTVGMCDYNTSSFLINTQISPTALFVCADSLDLGLTSSISFFNSSINSSSYFWDFGDNTGTSTVVSPLYNYYTPGFYNVKLITTSNTGCVDSINKIIKVTGNTVGIPTITSNASGILVRTMGNNEFILQQQFTEPKTLYFKLFDASGRLTKDYGEVTSDLIQFPVNLNFVSPGLYFLKISSAKEMKVIKLLAR
;
A
#
# COMPACT_ATOMS: atom_id res chain seq x y z
N MET A 1 49.95 30.73 33.12
CA MET A 1 48.94 30.77 34.19
C MET A 1 49.11 32.09 34.93
N LEU A 2 48.19 33.05 34.76
CA LEU A 2 48.25 34.31 35.51
C LEU A 2 47.59 34.06 36.87
N PHE A 3 48.40 33.88 37.92
CA PHE A 3 47.90 33.92 39.29
C PHE A 3 47.60 35.38 39.64
N ARG A 4 46.33 35.81 39.53
CA ARG A 4 45.94 37.10 40.09
C ARG A 4 45.92 36.95 41.59
N ALA A 5 46.84 37.64 42.25
CA ALA A 5 47.30 37.37 43.62
C ALA A 5 46.21 37.28 44.70
N ASN A 6 44.95 37.65 44.45
CA ASN A 6 43.89 37.53 45.46
C ASN A 6 42.54 36.97 44.99
N THR A 7 42.27 36.75 43.70
CA THR A 7 40.89 36.51 43.22
C THR A 7 40.62 35.22 42.44
N GLY A 8 41.62 34.50 41.93
CA GLY A 8 41.40 33.24 41.21
C GLY A 8 42.48 32.86 40.19
N VAL A 9 42.22 31.79 39.43
CA VAL A 9 43.04 31.33 38.30
C VAL A 9 42.32 31.70 37.00
N TYR A 10 43.01 32.37 36.07
CA TYR A 10 42.42 32.81 34.79
C TYR A 10 43.13 32.15 33.59
N PHE A 11 42.35 31.58 32.66
CA PHE A 11 42.81 30.93 31.43
C PHE A 11 42.20 31.61 30.18
N ASP A 12 42.86 32.62 29.63
CA ASP A 12 42.53 33.30 28.38
C ASP A 12 43.45 32.86 27.22
N GLY A 13 43.06 33.18 25.99
CA GLY A 13 43.47 32.58 24.70
C GLY A 13 44.95 32.53 24.31
N ASN A 14 45.90 32.65 25.26
CA ASN A 14 47.33 32.40 25.08
C ASN A 14 47.97 31.54 26.20
N LEU A 15 47.21 31.14 27.24
CA LEU A 15 47.73 30.36 28.37
C LEU A 15 46.92 29.09 28.57
N ASN A 16 47.24 28.04 27.81
CA ASN A 16 46.78 26.68 28.07
C ASN A 16 47.82 25.99 28.96
N PRO A 17 47.47 25.46 30.15
CA PRO A 17 48.42 24.75 30.99
C PRO A 17 49.05 23.55 30.29
N GLY A 18 48.36 22.92 29.33
CA GLY A 18 48.82 21.71 28.64
C GLY A 18 48.60 20.44 29.46
N LEU A 19 49.10 19.31 28.95
CA LEU A 19 49.05 18.01 29.63
C LEU A 19 50.04 18.00 30.81
N GLY A 20 49.61 17.56 31.98
CA GLY A 20 50.44 17.55 33.19
C GLY A 20 49.66 17.48 34.51
N LYS A 21 50.41 17.50 35.63
CA LYS A 21 49.89 17.40 37.01
C LYS A 21 49.86 18.75 37.71
N TYR A 22 48.69 19.12 38.23
CA TYR A 22 48.45 20.45 38.83
C TYR A 22 47.92 20.33 40.26
N ASN A 23 48.61 20.99 41.19
CA ASN A 23 48.23 21.08 42.59
C ASN A 23 47.48 22.40 42.86
N PHE A 24 46.22 22.29 43.25
CA PHE A 24 45.34 23.41 43.59
C PHE A 24 45.20 23.50 45.11
N ASN A 25 45.96 24.41 45.75
CA ASN A 25 46.06 24.53 47.21
C ASN A 25 45.37 25.78 47.80
N GLY A 26 44.89 26.70 46.96
CA GLY A 26 44.25 27.94 47.39
C GLY A 26 42.85 27.75 47.98
N LEU A 27 42.46 28.62 48.91
CA LEU A 27 41.13 28.62 49.52
C LEU A 27 40.19 29.60 48.78
N ASN A 28 38.96 29.15 48.53
CA ASN A 28 37.87 29.93 47.93
C ASN A 28 38.27 30.62 46.62
N LYS A 29 38.90 29.88 45.71
CA LYS A 29 39.36 30.39 44.43
C LYS A 29 38.42 29.99 43.31
N THR A 30 38.37 30.79 42.25
CA THR A 30 37.57 30.50 41.06
C THR A 30 38.50 30.32 39.86
N ILE A 31 38.19 29.33 39.02
CA ILE A 31 38.82 29.11 37.73
C ILE A 31 37.92 29.75 36.68
N ASN A 32 38.41 30.82 36.05
CA ASN A 32 37.69 31.61 35.04
C ASN A 32 38.49 31.69 33.72
N GLY A 33 37.84 32.15 32.66
CA GLY A 33 38.45 32.27 31.33
C GLY A 33 37.49 31.86 30.22
N THR A 34 37.94 31.96 28.98
CA THR A 34 37.17 31.55 27.79
C THR A 34 37.75 30.31 27.09
N SER A 35 38.92 29.85 27.52
CA SER A 35 39.62 28.72 26.91
C SER A 35 39.06 27.38 27.38
N VAL A 36 39.02 26.39 26.48
CA VAL A 36 38.89 24.97 26.86
C VAL A 36 40.24 24.49 27.36
N VAL A 37 40.27 23.87 28.54
CA VAL A 37 41.50 23.46 29.21
C VAL A 37 41.50 21.95 29.43
N THR A 38 42.63 21.29 29.16
CA THR A 38 42.82 19.86 29.44
C THR A 38 43.93 19.69 30.47
N PHE A 39 43.71 18.83 31.46
CA PHE A 39 44.67 18.41 32.46
C PHE A 39 44.84 16.89 32.40
N ASP A 40 46.07 16.40 32.63
CA ASP A 40 46.24 14.98 32.96
C ASP A 40 45.71 14.77 34.39
N ASP A 41 46.41 15.34 35.37
CA ASP A 41 46.12 15.17 36.79
C ASP A 41 45.77 16.49 37.48
N ILE A 42 44.71 16.47 38.28
CA ILE A 42 44.35 17.53 39.22
C ILE A 42 44.44 16.97 40.64
N LYS A 43 45.22 17.63 41.50
CA LYS A 43 45.18 17.44 42.96
C LYS A 43 44.62 18.69 43.63
N CYS A 44 43.36 18.64 44.04
CA CYS A 44 42.68 19.70 44.79
C CYS A 44 42.86 19.49 46.29
N ALA A 45 43.75 20.25 46.92
CA ALA A 45 43.88 20.31 48.39
C ALA A 45 43.18 21.54 49.00
N GLY A 46 42.90 22.56 48.20
CA GLY A 46 42.17 23.78 48.58
C GLY A 46 40.67 23.74 48.23
N SER A 47 40.06 24.91 48.00
CA SER A 47 38.66 25.05 47.60
C SER A 47 38.56 25.86 46.30
N TYR A 48 38.08 25.22 45.23
CA TYR A 48 38.04 25.78 43.88
C TYR A 48 36.68 25.63 43.21
N THR A 49 36.23 26.67 42.49
CA THR A 49 35.03 26.66 41.66
C THR A 49 35.40 26.77 40.17
N ASN A 50 34.98 25.81 39.36
CA ASN A 50 35.18 25.81 37.91
C ASN A 50 34.07 26.57 37.17
N ASN A 51 34.41 27.62 36.43
CA ASN A 51 33.49 28.35 35.53
C ASN A 51 33.84 28.17 34.04
N ILE A 52 34.75 27.26 33.68
CA ILE A 52 35.19 27.05 32.30
C ILE A 52 35.00 25.61 31.87
N ASN A 53 35.34 25.31 30.62
CA ASN A 53 35.37 23.94 30.10
C ASN A 53 36.72 23.28 30.45
N ILE A 54 36.68 22.30 31.35
CA ILE A 54 37.82 21.52 31.81
C ILE A 54 37.65 20.05 31.42
N THR A 55 38.68 19.47 30.81
CA THR A 55 38.82 18.02 30.62
C THR A 55 39.90 17.47 31.55
N VAL A 56 39.60 16.38 32.27
CA VAL A 56 40.55 15.69 33.15
C VAL A 56 40.76 14.27 32.64
N LEU A 57 42.02 13.91 32.31
CA LEU A 57 42.33 12.66 31.63
C LEU A 57 42.61 11.51 32.61
N THR A 58 43.36 11.73 33.69
CA THR A 58 43.86 10.64 34.54
C THR A 58 43.33 10.68 35.97
N THR A 59 43.49 11.80 36.70
CA THR A 59 43.10 11.86 38.12
C THR A 59 42.50 13.21 38.54
N LEU A 60 41.50 13.16 39.43
CA LEU A 60 40.97 14.31 40.17
C LEU A 60 40.94 13.93 41.67
N THR A 61 41.96 14.34 42.41
CA THR A 61 42.28 13.79 43.75
C THR A 61 42.48 14.90 44.79
N GLY A 62 42.59 14.56 46.07
CA GLY A 62 43.02 15.47 47.14
C GLY A 62 41.92 15.81 48.15
N GLY A 63 42.32 16.23 49.35
CA GLY A 63 41.38 16.42 50.47
C GLY A 63 40.49 17.67 50.39
N GLY A 64 40.58 18.45 49.31
CA GLY A 64 39.90 19.73 49.14
C GLY A 64 38.48 19.65 48.57
N THR A 65 37.94 20.83 48.25
CA THR A 65 36.61 21.02 47.65
C THR A 65 36.73 21.44 46.19
N TRP A 66 36.13 20.65 45.30
CA TRP A 66 35.99 20.97 43.89
C TRP A 66 34.52 21.23 43.55
N SER A 67 34.19 22.47 43.18
CA SER A 67 32.83 22.88 42.83
C SER A 67 32.72 23.23 41.35
N GLN A 68 31.59 22.95 40.72
CA GLN A 68 31.21 23.54 39.44
C GLN A 68 30.40 24.82 39.67
N GLY A 69 30.80 25.91 39.03
CA GLY A 69 30.01 27.15 38.97
C GLY A 69 29.18 27.23 37.68
N PRO A 70 28.34 28.27 37.51
CA PRO A 70 27.20 28.27 36.58
C PRO A 70 27.53 28.04 35.11
N THR A 71 28.75 28.34 34.67
CA THR A 71 29.20 28.19 33.28
C THR A 71 30.18 27.02 33.10
N GLY A 72 30.48 26.30 34.17
CA GLY A 72 31.46 25.21 34.17
C GLY A 72 31.00 24.01 33.34
N ILE A 73 31.92 23.47 32.54
CA ILE A 73 31.79 22.14 31.94
C ILE A 73 32.95 21.30 32.44
N LEU A 74 32.68 20.16 33.05
CA LEU A 74 33.71 19.23 33.52
C LEU A 74 33.60 17.90 32.76
N ASN A 75 34.54 17.66 31.85
CA ASN A 75 34.68 16.40 31.12
C ASN A 75 35.62 15.47 31.89
N LEU A 76 35.07 14.42 32.49
CA LEU A 76 35.80 13.42 33.26
C LEU A 76 36.11 12.21 32.37
N GLN A 77 37.38 11.97 32.06
CA GLN A 77 37.87 10.74 31.44
C GLN A 77 38.58 9.80 32.44
N ILE A 78 38.39 10.07 33.74
CA ILE A 78 39.05 9.40 34.84
C ILE A 78 38.35 8.10 35.25
N LEU A 79 39.15 7.15 35.77
CA LEU A 79 38.64 5.99 36.51
C LEU A 79 38.09 6.41 37.88
N ASP A 80 37.15 5.65 38.42
CA ASP A 80 36.54 5.94 39.73
C ASP A 80 37.57 5.93 40.88
N ALA A 81 38.47 4.94 40.88
CA ALA A 81 39.60 4.87 41.82
C ALA A 81 40.53 6.11 41.77
N ASN A 82 40.45 6.89 40.70
CA ASN A 82 41.23 8.09 40.47
C ASN A 82 40.44 9.38 40.73
N PHE A 83 39.20 9.29 41.22
CA PHE A 83 38.35 10.41 41.60
C PHE A 83 38.18 10.50 43.13
N THR A 84 39.23 10.91 43.84
CA THR A 84 39.32 10.87 45.31
C THR A 84 39.22 12.23 46.01
N THR A 85 38.62 13.24 45.37
CA THR A 85 38.34 14.51 46.06
C THR A 85 37.35 14.30 47.21
N ASN A 86 37.62 14.91 48.37
CA ASN A 86 36.72 14.82 49.53
C ASN A 86 35.33 15.40 49.24
N THR A 87 35.30 16.61 48.68
CA THR A 87 34.03 17.32 48.39
C THR A 87 33.96 17.64 46.91
N PHE A 88 32.92 17.14 46.23
CA PHE A 88 32.65 17.42 44.82
C PHE A 88 31.24 18.01 44.67
N ASN A 89 31.14 19.30 44.35
CA ASN A 89 29.85 19.99 44.26
C ASN A 89 29.47 20.26 42.80
N ALA A 90 28.24 19.96 42.41
CA ALA A 90 27.76 20.13 41.05
C ALA A 90 26.31 20.65 40.94
N ALA A 91 25.67 21.03 42.05
CA ALA A 91 24.27 21.44 42.06
C ALA A 91 24.01 22.84 41.49
N THR A 92 25.04 23.69 41.36
CA THR A 92 24.91 25.07 40.89
C THR A 92 24.32 25.14 39.48
N ILE A 93 23.13 25.71 39.32
CA ILE A 93 22.39 25.74 38.05
C ILE A 93 23.24 26.33 36.90
N GLY A 94 23.20 25.65 35.76
CA GLY A 94 23.84 26.05 34.50
C GLY A 94 25.04 25.16 34.10
N ASN A 95 25.73 24.58 35.08
CA ASN A 95 26.92 23.77 34.83
C ASN A 95 26.61 22.38 34.24
N THR A 96 27.61 21.74 33.62
CA THR A 96 27.51 20.36 33.11
C THR A 96 28.67 19.50 33.59
N VAL A 97 28.37 18.31 34.12
CA VAL A 97 29.37 17.27 34.38
C VAL A 97 29.20 16.14 33.37
N ASN A 98 30.23 15.89 32.58
CA ASN A 98 30.24 14.90 31.51
C ASN A 98 31.21 13.76 31.82
N TYR A 99 30.69 12.56 32.03
CA TYR A 99 31.47 11.33 32.15
C TYR A 99 31.75 10.77 30.75
N SER A 100 32.97 10.97 30.25
CA SER A 100 33.33 10.82 28.83
C SER A 100 34.41 9.78 28.54
N ARG A 101 34.85 9.01 29.55
CA ARG A 101 35.91 8.01 29.39
C ARG A 101 35.57 6.95 28.32
N ALA A 102 36.55 6.52 27.53
CA ALA A 102 36.34 5.44 26.56
C ALA A 102 36.09 4.06 27.20
N GLY A 103 36.70 3.80 28.36
CA GLY A 103 36.44 2.63 29.19
C GLY A 103 35.31 2.84 30.21
N ALA A 104 34.97 1.77 30.93
CA ALA A 104 33.97 1.81 32.01
C ALA A 104 34.28 2.91 33.04
N GLN A 105 33.23 3.55 33.55
CA GLN A 105 33.33 4.69 34.45
C GLN A 105 32.13 4.72 35.38
N ASN A 106 32.36 5.07 36.64
CA ASN A 106 31.29 5.23 37.60
C ASN A 106 30.87 6.70 37.69
N ILE A 107 29.57 6.94 37.83
CA ILE A 107 28.99 8.25 38.06
C ILE A 107 28.85 8.40 39.58
N ARG A 108 29.61 9.34 40.14
CA ARG A 108 29.58 9.68 41.57
C ARG A 108 28.33 10.51 41.89
N VAL A 109 27.95 10.59 43.16
CA VAL A 109 26.94 11.57 43.62
C VAL A 109 27.68 12.82 44.14
N PRO A 110 27.31 14.03 43.68
CA PRO A 110 27.85 15.27 44.21
C PRO A 110 27.60 15.39 45.72
N SER A 111 28.55 15.96 46.45
CA SER A 111 28.48 16.21 47.89
C SER A 111 27.37 17.19 48.26
N ASP A 112 26.97 18.07 47.34
CA ASP A 112 25.80 18.95 47.44
C ASP A 112 24.50 18.29 46.90
N GLY A 113 24.53 16.98 46.69
CA GLY A 113 23.37 16.11 46.51
C GLY A 113 22.82 16.00 45.08
N SER A 114 23.21 16.87 44.15
CA SER A 114 22.65 16.86 42.80
C SER A 114 23.60 17.40 41.74
N TYR A 115 23.38 16.99 40.49
CA TYR A 115 23.95 17.62 39.32
C TYR A 115 23.05 18.77 38.85
N SER A 116 23.64 19.82 38.29
CA SER A 116 22.93 20.75 37.40
C SER A 116 22.57 20.02 36.11
N ASN A 117 23.53 19.73 35.23
CA ASN A 117 23.33 18.85 34.08
C ASN A 117 24.31 17.67 34.17
N LEU A 118 23.84 16.48 33.76
CA LEU A 118 24.64 15.26 33.72
C LEU A 118 24.72 14.76 32.28
N SER A 119 25.94 14.44 31.82
CA SER A 119 26.15 13.80 30.53
C SER A 119 26.94 12.50 30.65
N ALA A 120 26.49 11.48 29.91
CA ALA A 120 27.14 10.20 29.73
C ALA A 120 27.57 10.05 28.26
N SER A 121 28.87 10.13 28.00
CA SER A 121 29.44 10.11 26.65
C SER A 121 30.69 9.22 26.56
N GLY A 122 31.38 9.23 25.41
CA GLY A 122 32.47 8.30 25.11
C GLY A 122 31.95 6.92 24.70
N SER A 123 32.81 5.89 24.74
CA SER A 123 32.44 4.52 24.33
C SER A 123 32.17 3.56 25.50
N GLY A 124 32.47 3.97 26.73
CA GLY A 124 32.40 3.11 27.91
C GLY A 124 31.05 3.14 28.61
N ILE A 125 30.77 2.09 29.39
CA ILE A 125 29.61 2.03 30.29
C ILE A 125 29.77 3.05 31.43
N LYS A 126 28.72 3.85 31.67
CA LYS A 126 28.62 4.83 32.75
C LYS A 126 27.67 4.31 33.81
N SER A 127 28.21 3.78 34.89
CA SER A 127 27.44 3.10 35.93
C SER A 127 27.13 4.06 37.09
N LEU A 128 25.86 4.18 37.47
CA LEU A 128 25.48 4.90 38.69
C LEU A 128 26.01 4.17 39.93
N LEU A 129 26.48 4.94 40.94
CA LEU A 129 26.91 4.40 42.24
C LEU A 129 25.88 4.58 43.37
N ALA A 130 24.89 5.43 43.16
CA ALA A 130 23.81 5.72 44.08
C ALA A 130 22.66 6.39 43.33
N ASN A 131 21.53 6.59 44.03
CA ASN A 131 20.42 7.38 43.50
C ASN A 131 20.93 8.75 43.04
N THR A 132 20.57 9.15 41.83
CA THR A 132 21.16 10.31 41.17
C THR A 132 20.09 11.34 40.84
N ILE A 133 20.34 12.59 41.24
CA ILE A 133 19.46 13.72 40.93
C ILE A 133 20.19 14.63 39.93
N ALA A 134 19.54 14.94 38.82
CA ALA A 134 19.93 15.99 37.89
C ALA A 134 18.82 17.06 37.87
N ASN A 135 19.10 18.25 38.42
CA ASN A 135 18.14 19.37 38.46
C ASN A 135 17.83 19.91 37.06
N GLY A 136 18.72 19.68 36.10
CA GLY A 136 18.60 20.03 34.69
C GLY A 136 18.62 18.79 33.79
N ASN A 137 19.32 18.88 32.66
CA ASN A 137 19.27 17.89 31.59
C ASN A 137 20.12 16.64 31.89
N ILE A 138 19.65 15.49 31.40
CA ILE A 138 20.45 14.28 31.21
C ILE A 138 20.68 14.08 29.72
N VAL A 139 21.94 14.01 29.31
CA VAL A 139 22.34 13.77 27.92
C VAL A 139 23.14 12.46 27.80
N ILE A 140 22.66 11.53 26.99
CA ILE A 140 23.27 10.22 26.78
C ILE A 140 23.76 10.13 25.34
N SER A 141 25.01 9.74 25.16
CA SER A 141 25.60 9.44 23.84
C SER A 141 26.45 8.16 23.88
N SER A 142 26.50 7.50 25.04
CA SER A 142 27.17 6.21 25.29
C SER A 142 26.22 5.24 26.00
N THR A 143 26.72 4.24 26.72
CA THR A 143 25.89 3.42 27.61
C THR A 143 25.78 4.04 29.01
N LEU A 144 24.58 4.42 29.45
CA LEU A 144 24.25 4.77 30.83
C LEU A 144 23.62 3.56 31.54
N SER A 145 24.09 3.21 32.73
CA SER A 145 23.67 2.01 33.45
C SER A 145 23.28 2.26 34.90
N ALA A 146 22.09 1.79 35.26
CA ALA A 146 21.58 1.76 36.63
C ALA A 146 21.55 0.32 37.22
N THR A 147 22.11 -0.67 36.53
CA THR A 147 21.93 -2.10 36.85
C THR A 147 22.70 -2.58 38.08
N ALA A 148 23.77 -1.90 38.48
CA ALA A 148 24.65 -2.35 39.57
C ALA A 148 23.93 -2.47 40.92
N SER A 149 22.88 -1.68 41.16
CA SER A 149 22.01 -1.80 42.34
C SER A 149 20.60 -1.20 42.15
N ASN A 150 20.15 -1.05 40.89
CA ASN A 150 18.84 -0.48 40.55
C ASN A 150 18.62 0.96 41.06
N PHE A 151 19.65 1.79 40.94
CA PHE A 151 19.62 3.16 41.46
C PHE A 151 18.62 4.05 40.72
N ASN A 152 17.78 4.73 41.48
CA ASN A 152 16.76 5.63 40.96
C ASN A 152 17.37 6.93 40.43
N MET A 153 16.67 7.56 39.48
CA MET A 153 17.03 8.87 38.97
C MET A 153 15.88 9.86 39.07
N THR A 154 16.22 11.11 39.39
CA THR A 154 15.31 12.26 39.31
C THR A 154 15.84 13.25 38.29
N VAL A 155 14.99 13.68 37.36
CA VAL A 155 15.32 14.57 36.26
C VAL A 155 14.47 15.83 36.36
N GLY A 156 15.12 17.00 36.45
CA GLY A 156 14.49 18.32 36.49
C GLY A 156 14.48 19.06 35.14
N GLY A 157 15.24 18.57 34.15
CA GLY A 157 15.26 19.08 32.77
C GLY A 157 14.89 18.01 31.73
N ASN A 158 15.48 18.08 30.54
CA ASN A 158 15.21 17.17 29.42
C ASN A 158 16.04 15.88 29.51
N TRP A 159 15.48 14.79 28.99
CA TRP A 159 16.19 13.54 28.70
C TRP A 159 16.47 13.46 27.20
N THR A 160 17.76 13.52 26.85
CA THR A 160 18.19 13.49 25.45
C THR A 160 19.15 12.33 25.24
N ASN A 161 18.75 11.33 24.46
CA ASN A 161 19.61 10.20 24.10
C ASN A 161 19.97 10.24 22.61
N ASN A 162 21.19 10.68 22.33
CA ASN A 162 21.78 10.86 21.00
C ASN A 162 22.41 9.55 20.46
N GLY A 163 21.66 8.44 20.51
CA GLY A 163 22.11 7.14 19.98
C GLY A 163 22.87 6.25 20.97
N GLY A 164 22.91 6.63 22.24
CA GLY A 164 23.40 5.79 23.32
C GLY A 164 22.39 4.74 23.81
N LEU A 165 22.83 3.88 24.74
CA LEU A 165 22.01 2.85 25.36
C LEU A 165 21.75 3.21 26.83
N PHE A 166 20.49 3.25 27.23
CA PHE A 166 20.14 3.28 28.65
C PHE A 166 19.80 1.86 29.13
N THR A 167 20.47 1.41 30.20
CA THR A 167 20.22 0.12 30.85
C THR A 167 19.61 0.36 32.25
N PRO A 168 18.27 0.37 32.37
CA PRO A 168 17.59 0.82 33.59
C PRO A 168 17.69 -0.15 34.77
N GLY A 169 18.01 -1.43 34.57
CA GLY A 169 17.82 -2.45 35.61
C GLY A 169 16.36 -2.46 36.05
N THR A 170 16.11 -2.36 37.36
CA THR A 170 14.76 -2.14 37.92
C THR A 170 14.53 -0.72 38.45
N ALA A 171 15.36 0.25 38.05
CA ALA A 171 15.31 1.61 38.56
C ALA A 171 14.01 2.35 38.21
N ILE A 172 13.65 3.31 39.07
CA ILE A 172 12.63 4.33 38.80
C ILE A 172 13.31 5.59 38.27
N VAL A 173 12.86 6.06 37.10
CA VAL A 173 13.20 7.39 36.59
C VAL A 173 12.01 8.32 36.79
N THR A 174 12.22 9.39 37.54
CA THR A 174 11.19 10.39 37.85
C THR A 174 11.49 11.71 37.16
N PHE A 175 10.57 12.19 36.33
CA PHE A 175 10.60 13.53 35.76
C PHE A 175 9.73 14.45 36.62
N SER A 176 10.35 15.36 37.37
CA SER A 176 9.70 16.04 38.50
C SER A 176 9.57 17.56 38.37
N SER A 177 9.87 18.12 37.19
CA SER A 177 10.01 19.58 37.05
C SER A 177 8.67 20.31 37.01
N ALA A 178 8.67 21.54 37.55
CA ALA A 178 7.59 22.50 37.31
C ALA A 178 7.68 23.14 35.91
N LEU A 179 8.86 23.08 35.28
CA LEU A 179 9.06 23.50 33.89
C LEU A 179 8.79 22.35 32.92
N THR A 180 8.60 22.68 31.65
CA THR A 180 8.40 21.67 30.61
C THR A 180 9.63 20.78 30.45
N GLN A 181 9.39 19.50 30.18
CA GLN A 181 10.42 18.48 29.98
C GLN A 181 10.12 17.70 28.71
N SER A 182 11.17 17.19 28.07
CA SER A 182 11.06 16.32 26.90
C SER A 182 11.91 15.07 27.07
N ILE A 183 11.44 13.99 26.46
CA ILE A 183 12.17 12.71 26.35
C ILE A 183 12.36 12.41 24.87
N SER A 184 13.61 12.27 24.44
CA SER A 184 13.96 12.03 23.04
C SER A 184 15.01 10.95 22.87
N LYS A 185 14.76 10.05 21.90
CA LYS A 185 15.70 9.06 21.38
C LYS A 185 15.20 8.52 20.05
N THR A 186 16.00 8.63 19.00
CA THR A 186 15.68 8.01 17.70
C THR A 186 15.42 6.51 17.87
N GLY A 187 14.25 6.04 17.41
CA GLY A 187 13.81 4.64 17.56
C GLY A 187 13.14 4.30 18.90
N GLY A 188 13.07 5.25 19.85
CA GLY A 188 12.39 5.11 21.13
C GLY A 188 13.31 4.79 22.31
N GLU A 189 12.85 5.13 23.52
CA GLU A 189 13.59 4.94 24.77
C GLU A 189 12.91 3.93 25.70
N ILE A 190 13.75 3.18 26.43
CA ILE A 190 13.31 2.13 27.34
C ILE A 190 13.67 2.54 28.77
N PHE A 191 12.66 2.60 29.62
CA PHE A 191 12.78 2.72 31.07
C PHE A 191 12.30 1.41 31.73
N HIS A 192 12.67 1.20 32.99
CA HIS A 192 12.01 0.16 33.79
C HIS A 192 10.74 0.72 34.41
N HIS A 193 10.85 1.39 35.56
CA HIS A 193 9.76 2.19 36.12
C HIS A 193 9.89 3.64 35.68
N LEU A 194 8.78 4.24 35.25
CA LEU A 194 8.74 5.62 34.76
C LEU A 194 7.67 6.40 35.50
N ALA A 195 8.07 7.46 36.19
CA ALA A 195 7.20 8.29 37.02
C ALA A 195 7.28 9.76 36.61
N PHE A 196 6.15 10.46 36.71
CA PHE A 196 6.02 11.87 36.38
C PHE A 196 5.41 12.64 37.54
N SER A 197 6.04 13.74 37.93
CA SER A 197 5.57 14.68 38.96
C SER A 197 5.89 16.13 38.56
N GLY A 198 5.48 17.10 39.37
CA GLY A 198 5.65 18.53 39.09
C GLY A 198 4.73 19.05 37.98
N ALA A 199 4.46 20.36 37.99
CA ALA A 199 3.41 20.98 37.17
C ALA A 199 3.73 21.13 35.67
N GLY A 200 4.99 20.99 35.26
CA GLY A 200 5.36 21.15 33.84
C GLY A 200 4.76 20.07 32.94
N VAL A 201 4.72 20.31 31.62
CA VAL A 201 4.31 19.28 30.64
C VAL A 201 5.51 18.40 30.28
N LYS A 202 5.31 17.08 30.26
CA LYS A 202 6.34 16.07 29.97
C LYS A 202 6.04 15.46 28.62
N THR A 203 6.78 15.88 27.60
CA THR A 203 6.48 15.54 26.21
C THR A 203 7.34 14.39 25.70
N PHE A 204 6.70 13.37 25.14
CA PHE A 204 7.40 12.28 24.45
C PHE A 204 7.69 12.70 23.01
N LEU A 205 8.95 12.94 22.68
CA LEU A 205 9.40 13.24 21.32
C LEU A 205 9.78 11.97 20.54
N SER A 206 9.60 10.80 21.15
CA SER A 206 9.86 9.48 20.57
C SER A 206 8.99 8.43 21.29
N PRO A 207 8.80 7.22 20.74
CA PRO A 207 8.10 6.14 21.44
C PRO A 207 8.76 5.80 22.78
N ILE A 208 7.95 5.49 23.79
CA ILE A 208 8.42 5.17 25.14
C ILE A 208 8.00 3.75 25.53
N THR A 209 8.92 3.00 26.14
CA THR A 209 8.63 1.72 26.78
C THR A 209 8.95 1.79 28.27
N ALA A 210 7.98 1.46 29.12
CA ALA A 210 8.17 1.18 30.53
C ALA A 210 8.07 -0.34 30.76
N ASN A 211 9.21 -0.99 31.07
CA ASN A 211 9.24 -2.44 31.37
C ASN A 211 8.59 -2.78 32.72
N GLY A 212 8.35 -1.79 33.58
CA GLY A 212 7.58 -1.89 34.81
C GLY A 212 6.42 -0.89 34.83
N ASN A 213 6.11 -0.40 36.01
CA ASN A 213 5.04 0.57 36.24
C ASN A 213 5.28 1.93 35.55
N PHE A 214 4.20 2.51 35.05
CA PHE A 214 4.09 3.87 34.54
C PHE A 214 3.17 4.67 35.45
N SER A 215 3.63 5.81 35.99
CA SER A 215 2.83 6.62 36.91
C SER A 215 2.86 8.12 36.63
N ILE A 216 1.69 8.77 36.72
CA ILE A 216 1.52 10.22 36.64
C ILE A 216 0.96 10.68 37.97
N ALA A 217 1.72 11.50 38.70
CA ALA A 217 1.28 12.07 39.97
C ALA A 217 0.26 13.20 39.77
N ALA A 218 -0.48 13.53 40.83
CA ALA A 218 -1.40 14.67 40.83
C ALA A 218 -0.68 15.97 40.46
N GLY A 219 -1.32 16.76 39.60
CA GLY A 219 -0.76 18.01 39.06
C GLY A 219 0.27 17.85 37.94
N ALA A 220 0.68 16.62 37.59
CA ALA A 220 1.59 16.39 36.46
C ALA A 220 0.83 16.16 35.15
N THR A 221 1.42 16.59 34.03
CA THR A 221 0.88 16.37 32.69
C THR A 221 1.89 15.64 31.82
N VAL A 222 1.46 14.55 31.17
CA VAL A 222 2.21 13.83 30.13
C VAL A 222 1.54 14.05 28.78
N ASP A 223 2.33 14.30 27.73
CA ASP A 223 1.85 14.49 26.36
C ASP A 223 2.65 13.62 25.39
N VAL A 224 1.97 12.79 24.59
CA VAL A 224 2.62 11.94 23.56
C VAL A 224 3.06 12.71 22.30
N SER A 225 2.93 14.03 22.31
CA SER A 225 3.23 14.99 21.24
C SER A 225 2.32 14.89 20.01
N SER A 226 2.38 15.89 19.14
CA SER A 226 1.69 15.88 17.84
C SER A 226 2.15 14.75 16.91
N ALA A 227 3.29 14.10 17.19
CA ALA A 227 3.74 12.91 16.50
C ALA A 227 3.01 11.63 16.95
N ASN A 228 2.12 11.71 17.95
CA ASN A 228 1.31 10.60 18.45
C ASN A 228 2.15 9.39 18.88
N ASN A 229 3.25 9.65 19.61
CA ASN A 229 4.22 8.62 19.98
C ASN A 229 3.56 7.51 20.82
N GLN A 230 3.85 6.26 20.48
CA GLN A 230 3.35 5.10 21.23
C GLN A 230 3.95 5.05 22.65
N LEU A 231 3.10 4.69 23.62
CA LEU A 231 3.50 4.32 24.98
C LEU A 231 3.29 2.82 25.18
N THR A 232 4.35 2.07 25.44
CA THR A 232 4.29 0.64 25.79
C THR A 232 4.55 0.45 27.27
N ILE A 233 3.70 -0.32 27.95
CA ILE A 233 3.77 -0.55 29.40
C ILE A 233 3.70 -2.05 29.66
N LYS A 234 4.65 -2.56 30.45
CA LYS A 234 4.68 -3.97 30.87
C LYS A 234 4.32 -4.20 32.33
N GLY A 235 4.33 -3.16 33.17
CA GLY A 235 3.78 -3.18 34.53
C GLY A 235 2.43 -2.46 34.65
N ASN A 236 2.13 -1.88 35.81
CA ASN A 236 0.85 -1.19 36.04
C ASN A 236 0.84 0.24 35.49
N TYR A 237 -0.34 0.72 35.09
CA TYR A 237 -0.58 2.10 34.71
C TYR A 237 -1.37 2.82 35.81
N LEU A 238 -0.80 3.90 36.34
CA LEU A 238 -1.40 4.72 37.39
C LEU A 238 -1.44 6.20 36.98
N ASN A 239 -2.61 6.75 36.72
CA ASN A 239 -2.80 8.16 36.37
C ASN A 239 -3.59 8.92 37.45
N ASN A 240 -2.88 9.74 38.21
CA ASN A 240 -3.46 10.69 39.16
C ASN A 240 -3.38 12.14 38.65
N GLY A 241 -2.84 12.36 37.45
CA GLY A 241 -2.67 13.68 36.82
C GLY A 241 -3.40 13.75 35.47
N THR A 242 -2.73 14.28 34.45
CA THR A 242 -3.26 14.43 33.09
C THR A 242 -2.41 13.65 32.08
N PHE A 243 -3.07 12.84 31.24
CA PHE A 243 -2.45 12.16 30.12
C PHE A 243 -3.08 12.65 28.81
N ASN A 244 -2.34 13.41 28.03
CA ASN A 244 -2.74 13.90 26.72
C ASN A 244 -2.38 12.85 25.67
N ALA A 245 -3.34 11.95 25.40
CA ALA A 245 -3.16 10.84 24.46
C ALA A 245 -3.10 11.27 22.99
N ARG A 246 -3.72 12.40 22.61
CA ARG A 246 -3.86 12.82 21.19
C ARG A 246 -4.37 11.66 20.33
N ALA A 247 -3.69 11.29 19.24
CA ALA A 247 -3.97 10.07 18.49
C ALA A 247 -2.97 8.93 18.78
N GLY A 248 -2.27 9.00 19.91
CA GLY A 248 -1.24 8.02 20.30
C GLY A 248 -1.82 6.73 20.88
N LEU A 249 -1.13 5.63 20.58
CA LEU A 249 -1.45 4.30 21.07
C LEU A 249 -0.84 4.05 22.46
N VAL A 250 -1.64 3.49 23.38
CA VAL A 250 -1.15 2.85 24.60
C VAL A 250 -1.20 1.34 24.46
N HIS A 251 -0.05 0.69 24.57
CA HIS A 251 0.12 -0.76 24.41
C HIS A 251 0.46 -1.42 25.75
N PHE A 252 -0.48 -2.17 26.30
CA PHE A 252 -0.31 -3.00 27.49
C PHE A 252 0.26 -4.37 27.07
N ASN A 253 1.56 -4.56 27.29
CA ASN A 253 2.33 -5.68 26.74
C ASN A 253 3.21 -6.36 27.80
N GLY A 254 2.66 -6.53 29.01
CA GLY A 254 3.30 -7.26 30.10
C GLY A 254 3.29 -8.78 29.90
N SER A 255 3.81 -9.49 30.90
CA SER A 255 3.73 -10.97 31.00
C SER A 255 2.91 -11.46 32.20
N THR A 256 2.62 -10.56 33.15
CA THR A 256 1.77 -10.78 34.32
C THR A 256 0.56 -9.86 34.23
N GLY A 257 -0.54 -10.17 34.91
CA GLY A 257 -1.73 -9.31 34.93
C GLY A 257 -1.39 -7.85 35.30
N GLN A 258 -1.87 -6.91 34.49
CA GLN A 258 -1.64 -5.47 34.68
C GLN A 258 -2.88 -4.80 35.30
N THR A 259 -2.65 -3.80 36.13
CA THR A 259 -3.71 -2.91 36.63
C THR A 259 -3.66 -1.58 35.91
N ILE A 260 -4.82 -1.08 35.47
CA ILE A 260 -5.00 0.23 34.83
C ILE A 260 -5.89 1.07 35.74
N GLY A 261 -5.37 2.17 36.27
CA GLY A 261 -6.23 3.08 37.02
C GLY A 261 -5.55 4.36 37.50
N GLY A 262 -6.02 4.85 38.64
CA GLY A 262 -5.60 6.11 39.25
C GLY A 262 -6.81 6.96 39.65
N THR A 263 -6.56 8.12 40.25
CA THR A 263 -7.63 9.04 40.67
C THR A 263 -8.19 9.85 39.51
N SER A 264 -7.45 9.95 38.40
CA SER A 264 -7.88 10.64 37.19
C SER A 264 -8.36 9.65 36.14
N VAL A 265 -9.52 9.91 35.54
CA VAL A 265 -10.00 9.16 34.37
C VAL A 265 -9.08 9.46 33.18
N THR A 266 -8.47 8.43 32.60
CA THR A 266 -7.67 8.59 31.39
C THR A 266 -8.57 8.49 30.16
N ASN A 267 -8.45 9.47 29.26
CA ASN A 267 -9.00 9.40 27.91
C ASN A 267 -7.96 8.76 26.98
N PHE A 268 -8.00 7.43 26.86
CA PHE A 268 -7.12 6.73 25.91
C PHE A 268 -7.63 6.94 24.49
N ASN A 269 -6.73 7.25 23.54
CA ASN A 269 -7.12 7.23 22.13
C ASN A 269 -7.27 5.80 21.64
N ASP A 270 -6.16 5.08 21.48
CA ASP A 270 -6.17 3.66 21.16
C ASP A 270 -5.53 2.85 22.28
N ILE A 271 -6.07 1.66 22.52
CA ILE A 271 -5.53 0.67 23.43
C ILE A 271 -5.24 -0.61 22.65
N THR A 272 -4.04 -1.15 22.81
CA THR A 272 -3.74 -2.54 22.44
C THR A 272 -3.43 -3.33 23.70
N LEU A 273 -4.11 -4.46 23.89
CA LEU A 273 -3.74 -5.47 24.88
C LEU A 273 -2.99 -6.61 24.17
N GLY A 274 -1.71 -6.71 24.49
CA GLY A 274 -0.79 -7.76 24.05
C GLY A 274 -0.25 -8.63 25.18
N ASN A 275 -0.89 -8.57 26.36
CA ASN A 275 -0.43 -9.25 27.55
C ASN A 275 -1.25 -10.54 27.82
N PRO A 276 -0.64 -11.74 27.74
CA PRO A 276 -1.32 -13.00 28.06
C PRO A 276 -1.90 -13.08 29.48
N GLY A 277 -1.31 -12.37 30.44
CA GLY A 277 -1.82 -12.25 31.81
C GLY A 277 -3.03 -11.33 31.96
N GLY A 278 -3.43 -10.63 30.90
CA GLY A 278 -4.56 -9.71 30.88
C GLY A 278 -4.28 -8.34 31.52
N ALA A 279 -5.30 -7.48 31.49
CA ALA A 279 -5.29 -6.18 32.16
C ALA A 279 -6.64 -5.91 32.80
N SER A 280 -6.64 -5.39 34.04
CA SER A 280 -7.83 -5.10 34.82
C SER A 280 -7.91 -3.63 35.18
N LEU A 281 -9.10 -3.03 35.08
CA LEU A 281 -9.31 -1.67 35.57
C LEU A 281 -9.38 -1.63 37.11
N SER A 282 -8.85 -0.58 37.72
CA SER A 282 -9.03 -0.28 39.16
C SER A 282 -9.76 1.04 39.43
N SER A 283 -10.13 1.76 38.38
CA SER A 283 -10.92 3.00 38.39
C SER A 283 -11.55 3.21 37.01
N ALA A 284 -12.50 4.14 36.88
CA ALA A 284 -13.14 4.44 35.62
C ALA A 284 -12.16 4.94 34.55
N GLN A 285 -12.30 4.49 33.30
CA GLN A 285 -11.45 4.88 32.16
C GLN A 285 -12.30 5.10 30.90
N ASN A 286 -11.79 5.91 29.97
CA ASN A 286 -12.45 6.21 28.72
C ASN A 286 -11.60 5.76 27.52
N LEU A 287 -12.28 5.34 26.45
CA LEU A 287 -11.70 5.04 25.15
C LEU A 287 -12.31 5.95 24.10
N LEU A 288 -11.48 6.56 23.25
CA LEU A 288 -11.93 7.44 22.17
C LEU A 288 -11.87 6.78 20.78
N GLY A 289 -10.91 5.87 20.59
CA GLY A 289 -10.61 5.17 19.33
C GLY A 289 -10.86 3.66 19.45
N ALA A 290 -9.84 2.85 19.25
CA ALA A 290 -9.96 1.39 19.17
C ALA A 290 -9.39 0.67 20.40
N LEU A 291 -10.15 -0.32 20.89
CA LEU A 291 -9.62 -1.38 21.75
C LEU A 291 -9.27 -2.60 20.89
N THR A 292 -7.99 -2.92 20.82
CA THR A 292 -7.46 -4.09 20.10
C THR A 292 -6.97 -5.13 21.09
N LEU A 293 -7.49 -6.35 20.98
CA LEU A 293 -7.25 -7.44 21.92
C LEU A 293 -6.50 -8.56 21.18
N THR A 294 -5.17 -8.55 21.28
CA THR A 294 -4.33 -9.54 20.56
C THR A 294 -4.11 -10.81 21.39
N THR A 295 -4.06 -10.70 22.72
CA THR A 295 -4.00 -11.82 23.66
C THR A 295 -4.38 -11.34 25.07
N GLY A 296 -4.89 -12.25 25.91
CA GLY A 296 -5.30 -11.97 27.28
C GLY A 296 -6.66 -11.28 27.39
N VAL A 297 -7.14 -11.14 28.63
CA VAL A 297 -8.46 -10.60 28.93
C VAL A 297 -8.35 -9.15 29.41
N PHE A 298 -9.06 -8.23 28.76
CA PHE A 298 -9.31 -6.88 29.27
C PHE A 298 -10.53 -6.92 30.20
N ASN A 299 -10.30 -6.85 31.51
CA ASN A 299 -11.33 -6.96 32.53
C ASN A 299 -11.72 -5.58 33.06
N THR A 300 -12.97 -5.16 32.89
CA THR A 300 -13.43 -3.88 33.44
C THR A 300 -13.54 -3.89 34.96
N ASN A 301 -13.57 -5.07 35.59
CA ASN A 301 -13.46 -5.26 37.05
C ASN A 301 -14.47 -4.38 37.83
N SER A 302 -15.70 -4.35 37.34
CA SER A 302 -16.81 -3.52 37.85
C SER A 302 -16.55 -2.02 37.83
N GLN A 303 -15.50 -1.57 37.13
CA GLN A 303 -15.23 -0.16 36.88
C GLN A 303 -15.92 0.27 35.59
N LEU A 304 -16.27 1.56 35.54
CA LEU A 304 -16.87 2.14 34.35
C LEU A 304 -15.81 2.28 33.25
N PHE A 305 -15.92 1.46 32.20
CA PHE A 305 -15.18 1.64 30.96
C PHE A 305 -16.10 2.27 29.91
N THR A 306 -15.87 3.54 29.57
CA THR A 306 -16.73 4.26 28.62
C THR A 306 -16.11 4.25 27.23
N MET A 307 -16.81 3.64 26.28
CA MET A 307 -16.54 3.81 24.86
C MET A 307 -17.20 5.11 24.40
N VAL A 308 -16.40 6.15 24.23
CA VAL A 308 -16.87 7.51 24.00
C VAL A 308 -17.35 7.69 22.56
N SER A 309 -18.42 8.46 22.38
CA SER A 309 -18.95 8.84 21.07
C SER A 309 -19.21 10.33 20.98
N THR A 310 -18.87 10.92 19.84
CA THR A 310 -18.93 12.35 19.51
C THR A 310 -19.36 12.50 18.05
N ALA A 311 -19.59 13.74 17.61
CA ALA A 311 -19.93 14.06 16.22
C ALA A 311 -18.90 13.57 15.18
N THR A 312 -17.63 13.38 15.58
CA THR A 312 -16.54 13.03 14.65
C THR A 312 -15.89 11.67 14.94
N ALA A 313 -16.08 11.11 16.14
CA ALA A 313 -15.42 9.88 16.59
C ALA A 313 -16.34 9.04 17.50
N CYS A 314 -16.29 7.72 17.36
CA CYS A 314 -16.97 6.74 18.18
C CYS A 314 -15.97 5.63 18.42
N ALA A 315 -15.74 5.35 19.69
CA ALA A 315 -14.88 4.26 20.09
C ALA A 315 -15.45 2.93 19.61
N ARG A 316 -14.57 1.97 19.33
CA ARG A 316 -14.93 0.63 18.86
C ARG A 316 -14.06 -0.43 19.50
N ILE A 317 -14.58 -1.66 19.54
CA ILE A 317 -13.77 -2.84 19.78
C ILE A 317 -13.42 -3.45 18.43
N ALA A 318 -12.12 -3.62 18.18
CA ALA A 318 -11.61 -4.28 16.98
C ALA A 318 -12.06 -5.76 16.93
N PRO A 319 -11.90 -6.47 15.79
CA PRO A 319 -12.10 -7.91 15.74
C PRO A 319 -11.35 -8.61 16.88
N ILE A 320 -12.08 -9.39 17.68
CA ILE A 320 -11.55 -10.17 18.79
C ILE A 320 -11.12 -11.52 18.23
N ILE A 321 -9.83 -11.83 18.33
CA ILE A 321 -9.25 -13.10 17.89
C ILE A 321 -8.74 -13.83 19.13
N SER A 322 -9.11 -15.10 19.29
CA SER A 322 -8.62 -15.94 20.39
C SER A 322 -7.09 -15.98 20.39
N PRO A 323 -6.42 -15.84 21.55
CA PRO A 323 -6.97 -15.86 22.92
C PRO A 323 -7.28 -14.46 23.52
N GLY A 324 -7.37 -13.40 22.72
CA GLY A 324 -7.81 -12.08 23.19
C GLY A 324 -9.28 -12.06 23.60
N ASP A 325 -9.62 -11.34 24.68
CA ASP A 325 -11.01 -11.20 25.13
C ASP A 325 -11.26 -9.93 25.99
N ILE A 326 -12.53 -9.58 26.19
CA ILE A 326 -13.00 -8.55 27.11
C ILE A 326 -14.05 -9.13 28.08
N SER A 327 -13.99 -8.74 29.35
CA SER A 327 -14.94 -9.15 30.39
C SER A 327 -15.39 -7.98 31.26
N GLY A 328 -16.61 -8.09 31.80
CA GLY A 328 -17.26 -7.06 32.60
C GLY A 328 -18.11 -6.07 31.80
N ASN A 329 -18.75 -5.14 32.50
CA ASN A 329 -19.65 -4.16 31.91
C ASN A 329 -18.86 -3.03 31.24
N VAL A 330 -19.36 -2.58 30.09
CA VAL A 330 -18.85 -1.44 29.31
C VAL A 330 -20.02 -0.48 29.10
N LYS A 331 -19.78 0.82 29.30
CA LYS A 331 -20.71 1.87 28.89
C LYS A 331 -20.42 2.23 27.45
N VAL A 332 -21.37 1.95 26.57
CA VAL A 332 -21.25 2.18 25.14
C VAL A 332 -22.04 3.41 24.77
N GLN A 333 -21.35 4.47 24.34
CA GLN A 333 -21.99 5.68 23.84
C GLN A 333 -22.22 5.59 22.34
N ARG A 334 -23.29 6.24 21.89
CA ARG A 334 -23.60 6.49 20.48
C ARG A 334 -24.09 7.93 20.35
N PHE A 335 -23.28 8.76 19.70
CA PHE A 335 -23.69 10.07 19.23
C PHE A 335 -24.66 9.92 18.05
N ALA A 336 -25.81 10.57 18.15
CA ALA A 336 -26.74 10.79 17.05
C ALA A 336 -26.88 12.31 16.84
N PRO A 337 -26.65 12.80 15.61
CA PRO A 337 -26.83 14.22 15.31
C PRO A 337 -28.30 14.61 15.47
N GLY A 338 -28.53 15.85 15.88
CA GLY A 338 -29.84 16.47 15.85
C GLY A 338 -30.33 16.60 14.40
N GLY A 339 -31.65 16.50 14.22
CA GLY A 339 -32.29 16.48 12.91
C GLY A 339 -33.65 17.18 12.93
N TYR A 340 -34.33 17.20 11.79
CA TYR A 340 -35.68 17.78 11.69
C TYR A 340 -36.70 17.04 12.55
N THR A 341 -36.60 15.71 12.59
CA THR A 341 -37.34 14.86 13.54
C THR A 341 -36.36 13.92 14.23
N GLY A 342 -36.64 13.54 15.48
CA GLY A 342 -35.77 12.67 16.27
C GLY A 342 -35.87 11.19 15.91
N TRP A 343 -36.60 10.81 14.87
CA TRP A 343 -36.89 9.41 14.55
C TRP A 343 -35.70 8.71 13.90
N ALA A 344 -35.23 7.64 14.53
CA ALA A 344 -34.18 6.80 13.97
C ALA A 344 -34.40 5.31 14.28
N LEU A 345 -33.72 4.46 13.51
CA LEU A 345 -33.71 3.02 13.76
C LEU A 345 -32.51 2.67 14.65
N MET A 346 -32.77 2.15 15.84
CA MET A 346 -31.75 1.85 16.85
C MET A 346 -31.80 0.41 17.35
N GLY A 347 -30.64 -0.11 17.74
CA GLY A 347 -30.50 -1.29 18.60
C GLY A 347 -29.34 -1.13 19.59
N THR A 348 -28.94 -2.21 20.25
CA THR A 348 -27.89 -2.17 21.28
C THR A 348 -26.81 -3.23 21.04
N PRO A 349 -25.51 -2.91 21.18
CA PRO A 349 -24.44 -3.89 21.11
C PRO A 349 -24.20 -4.63 22.44
N ILE A 350 -25.04 -4.37 23.44
CA ILE A 350 -25.00 -5.02 24.75
C ILE A 350 -25.71 -6.37 24.70
N SER A 351 -25.13 -7.36 25.36
CA SER A 351 -25.57 -8.75 25.43
C SER A 351 -26.25 -9.10 26.75
N SER A 352 -25.89 -8.42 27.85
CA SER A 352 -26.62 -8.55 29.11
C SER A 352 -28.07 -8.06 28.94
N PRO A 353 -29.05 -8.63 29.68
CA PRO A 353 -30.43 -8.17 29.61
C PRO A 353 -30.55 -6.67 29.88
N LEU A 354 -31.33 -5.98 29.05
CA LEU A 354 -31.65 -4.56 29.17
C LEU A 354 -33.17 -4.36 29.08
N THR A 355 -33.62 -3.23 29.59
CA THR A 355 -34.99 -2.72 29.46
C THR A 355 -34.96 -1.32 28.86
N PHE A 356 -36.10 -0.80 28.42
CA PHE A 356 -36.15 0.59 27.94
C PHE A 356 -35.85 1.63 29.01
N ALA A 357 -35.89 1.28 30.29
CA ALA A 357 -35.40 2.13 31.38
C ALA A 357 -33.92 2.48 31.23
N ASP A 358 -33.13 1.59 30.61
CA ASP A 358 -31.71 1.82 30.29
C ASP A 358 -31.49 2.81 29.13
N TRP A 359 -32.54 3.20 28.42
CA TRP A 359 -32.51 4.27 27.40
C TRP A 359 -33.19 5.57 27.86
N ASN A 360 -34.11 5.46 28.83
CA ASN A 360 -34.93 6.58 29.29
C ASN A 360 -34.14 7.66 30.04
N ASP A 361 -32.90 7.40 30.43
CA ASP A 361 -32.00 8.38 31.04
C ASP A 361 -31.39 9.34 30.01
N ASN A 362 -31.39 8.99 28.72
CA ASN A 362 -30.83 9.82 27.66
C ASN A 362 -31.91 10.67 26.95
N PHE A 363 -33.07 10.08 26.66
CA PHE A 363 -34.21 10.77 26.04
C PHE A 363 -35.52 10.34 26.72
N GLY A 364 -36.49 11.25 26.75
CA GLY A 364 -37.77 10.98 27.41
C GLY A 364 -38.61 9.96 26.64
N ILE A 365 -38.84 8.79 27.24
CA ILE A 365 -39.72 7.78 26.65
C ILE A 365 -41.18 8.09 27.01
N THR A 366 -42.02 8.26 26.00
CA THR A 366 -43.47 8.39 26.12
C THR A 366 -44.15 7.05 25.80
N CYS A 367 -45.03 6.62 26.70
CA CYS A 367 -45.95 5.49 26.57
C CYS A 367 -47.01 5.56 27.71
N PRO A 368 -48.10 4.76 27.69
CA PRO A 368 -49.20 4.84 28.65
C PRO A 368 -48.79 4.72 30.13
N THR A 369 -47.71 3.98 30.40
CA THR A 369 -47.20 3.78 31.78
C THR A 369 -45.80 4.39 32.00
N CYS A 370 -45.28 5.13 31.02
CA CYS A 370 -43.94 5.69 31.08
C CYS A 370 -43.89 6.99 31.91
N PRO A 371 -42.74 7.30 32.55
CA PRO A 371 -42.58 8.51 33.38
C PRO A 371 -42.87 9.83 32.65
N ASN A 372 -42.59 9.88 31.35
CA ASN A 372 -42.75 11.08 30.51
C ASN A 372 -43.99 11.01 29.60
N GLY A 373 -45.02 10.24 29.99
CA GLY A 373 -46.23 10.04 29.19
C GLY A 373 -47.00 11.33 28.90
N PHE A 374 -46.75 11.96 27.75
CA PHE A 374 -47.71 12.87 27.15
C PHE A 374 -48.83 12.02 26.54
N GLY A 375 -50.06 12.21 27.00
CA GLY A 375 -51.20 11.41 26.55
C GLY A 375 -51.34 11.43 25.03
N GLY A 376 -51.22 10.26 24.40
CA GLY A 376 -51.55 10.04 22.98
C GLY A 376 -50.39 9.72 22.03
N PHE A 377 -49.12 9.69 22.48
CA PHE A 377 -47.96 9.44 21.60
C PHE A 377 -47.00 8.38 22.17
N TYR A 378 -46.56 7.43 21.33
CA TYR A 378 -45.53 6.45 21.66
C TYR A 378 -44.21 6.85 21.01
N SER A 379 -43.14 6.85 21.80
CA SER A 379 -41.79 7.24 21.36
C SER A 379 -40.97 6.06 20.82
N ILE A 380 -41.42 4.82 21.04
CA ILE A 380 -40.70 3.62 20.61
C ILE A 380 -41.66 2.59 20.04
N TYR A 381 -41.31 2.08 18.87
CA TYR A 381 -42.01 0.99 18.20
C TYR A 381 -41.05 -0.14 17.87
N SER A 382 -41.55 -1.37 17.94
CA SER A 382 -40.90 -2.55 17.39
C SER A 382 -41.65 -3.01 16.15
N TYR A 383 -40.96 -3.67 15.21
CA TYR A 383 -41.62 -4.26 14.04
C TYR A 383 -42.06 -5.70 14.32
N ASP A 384 -43.30 -6.05 13.97
CA ASP A 384 -43.88 -7.40 14.07
C ASP A 384 -44.27 -7.91 12.69
N GLU A 385 -43.44 -8.82 12.18
CA GLU A 385 -43.58 -9.43 10.86
C GLU A 385 -44.82 -10.34 10.75
N THR A 386 -45.40 -10.78 11.88
CA THR A 386 -46.62 -11.61 11.89
C THR A 386 -47.90 -10.81 11.65
N LYS A 387 -47.79 -9.50 11.40
CA LYS A 387 -48.92 -8.65 11.06
C LYS A 387 -48.93 -8.38 9.56
N PRO A 388 -50.06 -8.59 8.87
CA PRO A 388 -50.16 -8.28 7.45
C PRO A 388 -50.10 -6.77 7.21
N GLY A 389 -49.43 -6.36 6.14
CA GLY A 389 -49.37 -4.97 5.71
C GLY A 389 -48.05 -4.65 5.02
N LYS A 390 -48.03 -3.54 4.29
CA LYS A 390 -46.76 -3.02 3.76
C LYS A 390 -45.88 -2.55 4.92
N LEU A 391 -44.57 -2.64 4.78
CA LEU A 391 -43.61 -2.16 5.79
C LEU A 391 -43.89 -0.72 6.24
N ASP A 392 -44.32 0.15 5.33
CA ASP A 392 -44.60 1.56 5.58
C ASP A 392 -45.99 1.83 6.22
N THR A 393 -46.77 0.79 6.55
CA THR A 393 -48.09 0.92 7.20
C THR A 393 -48.03 0.66 8.71
N ALA A 394 -48.89 1.35 9.47
CA ALA A 394 -48.88 1.33 10.93
C ALA A 394 -49.20 -0.04 11.58
N ILE A 395 -49.77 -1.01 10.84
CA ILE A 395 -50.31 -2.26 11.42
C ILE A 395 -49.21 -3.15 12.01
N ALA A 396 -48.01 -3.14 11.43
CA ALA A 396 -46.88 -3.97 11.86
C ALA A 396 -45.99 -3.29 12.92
N TYR A 397 -46.25 -2.03 13.28
CA TYR A 397 -45.49 -1.32 14.31
C TYR A 397 -46.17 -1.44 15.67
N VAL A 398 -45.57 -2.26 16.53
CA VAL A 398 -46.07 -2.52 17.88
C VAL A 398 -45.42 -1.52 18.85
N PRO A 399 -46.20 -0.65 19.50
CA PRO A 399 -45.66 0.31 20.45
C PRO A 399 -45.14 -0.37 21.72
N VAL A 400 -44.08 0.20 22.30
CA VAL A 400 -43.61 -0.15 23.64
C VAL A 400 -44.56 0.45 24.68
N ASN A 401 -44.99 -0.35 25.66
CA ASN A 401 -46.04 0.03 26.59
C ASN A 401 -45.53 0.38 27.99
N ASN A 402 -44.32 -0.06 28.33
CA ASN A 402 -43.66 0.23 29.61
C ASN A 402 -42.14 0.32 29.45
N ILE A 403 -41.49 1.20 30.22
CA ILE A 403 -40.02 1.27 30.27
C ILE A 403 -39.38 -0.01 30.82
N THR A 404 -40.12 -0.83 31.58
CA THR A 404 -39.63 -2.13 32.06
C THR A 404 -39.70 -3.23 31.01
N ASP A 405 -40.30 -2.98 29.85
CA ASP A 405 -40.32 -3.95 28.76
C ASP A 405 -38.88 -4.28 28.32
N PRO A 406 -38.57 -5.56 28.04
CA PRO A 406 -37.22 -5.97 27.67
C PRO A 406 -36.85 -5.45 26.28
N ILE A 407 -35.60 -5.01 26.14
CA ILE A 407 -34.98 -4.80 24.83
C ILE A 407 -34.57 -6.18 24.30
N VAL A 408 -35.30 -6.65 23.28
CA VAL A 408 -35.13 -7.99 22.71
C VAL A 408 -33.87 -8.04 21.86
N GLN A 409 -33.05 -9.05 22.14
CA GLN A 409 -31.82 -9.27 21.39
C GLN A 409 -32.09 -9.46 19.89
N ASN A 410 -31.19 -8.92 19.05
CA ASN A 410 -31.23 -8.99 17.58
C ASN A 410 -32.40 -8.23 16.92
N LYS A 411 -33.30 -7.62 17.72
CA LYS A 411 -34.40 -6.81 17.23
C LYS A 411 -34.01 -5.34 17.19
N GLY A 412 -34.28 -4.67 16.08
CA GLY A 412 -34.18 -3.22 15.99
C GLY A 412 -35.49 -2.54 16.40
N TYR A 413 -35.39 -1.26 16.72
CA TYR A 413 -36.50 -0.43 17.19
C TYR A 413 -36.53 0.88 16.42
N TRP A 414 -37.74 1.39 16.19
CA TRP A 414 -37.93 2.76 15.73
C TRP A 414 -38.10 3.64 16.94
N VAL A 415 -37.16 4.57 17.14
CA VAL A 415 -37.00 5.33 18.37
C VAL A 415 -37.06 6.81 18.07
N TYR A 416 -37.78 7.55 18.91
CA TYR A 416 -37.84 9.00 18.89
C TYR A 416 -36.84 9.59 19.90
N PHE A 417 -35.81 10.28 19.39
CA PHE A 417 -34.80 10.97 20.19
C PHE A 417 -35.17 12.41 20.56
N GLY A 418 -36.35 12.90 20.16
CA GLY A 418 -36.71 14.30 20.31
C GLY A 418 -37.16 14.71 21.71
N ASN A 419 -36.93 15.98 22.02
CA ASN A 419 -37.39 16.67 23.24
C ASN A 419 -38.54 17.67 22.98
N GLY A 420 -39.07 17.71 21.77
CA GLY A 420 -40.18 18.55 21.30
C GLY A 420 -40.73 18.03 19.97
N ASN A 421 -41.70 18.69 19.33
CA ASN A 421 -42.39 18.16 18.12
C ASN A 421 -41.69 18.48 16.77
N SER A 422 -40.63 19.28 16.76
CA SER A 422 -39.86 19.64 15.56
C SER A 422 -38.45 20.10 15.91
N SER A 423 -37.44 19.72 15.12
CA SER A 423 -36.01 20.06 15.27
C SER A 423 -35.39 19.59 16.59
N THR A 424 -34.76 18.43 16.58
CA THR A 424 -34.09 17.83 17.76
C THR A 424 -32.64 18.27 17.88
N THR A 425 -32.12 18.31 19.11
CA THR A 425 -30.71 18.60 19.37
C THR A 425 -29.85 17.35 19.25
N ASP A 426 -28.54 17.52 19.09
CA ASP A 426 -27.57 16.44 19.23
C ASP A 426 -27.77 15.68 20.54
N ILE A 427 -27.65 14.35 20.50
CA ILE A 427 -27.80 13.49 21.66
C ILE A 427 -26.70 12.43 21.71
N ILE A 428 -26.26 12.11 22.92
CA ILE A 428 -25.42 10.94 23.18
C ILE A 428 -26.28 9.94 23.93
N ILE A 429 -26.55 8.81 23.27
CA ILE A 429 -27.27 7.70 23.87
C ILE A 429 -26.22 6.77 24.48
N ASP A 430 -26.43 6.31 25.71
CA ASP A 430 -25.50 5.40 26.36
C ASP A 430 -26.21 4.23 27.03
N VAL A 431 -25.58 3.05 26.93
CA VAL A 431 -26.06 1.83 27.57
C VAL A 431 -24.90 1.12 28.23
N THR A 432 -25.13 0.57 29.42
CA THR A 432 -24.09 -0.13 30.18
C THR A 432 -24.41 -1.61 30.34
N GLY A 433 -23.47 -2.48 29.97
CA GLY A 433 -23.62 -3.91 30.15
C GLY A 433 -22.49 -4.70 29.51
N THR A 434 -22.60 -6.03 29.44
CA THR A 434 -21.58 -6.85 28.78
C THR A 434 -21.69 -6.72 27.27
N VAL A 435 -20.60 -6.43 26.57
CA VAL A 435 -20.63 -6.30 25.11
C VAL A 435 -20.83 -7.65 24.42
N ARG A 436 -21.50 -7.63 23.28
CA ARG A 436 -21.59 -8.81 22.40
C ARG A 436 -20.28 -9.00 21.63
N LYS A 437 -19.86 -10.27 21.49
CA LYS A 437 -18.58 -10.71 20.93
C LYS A 437 -18.72 -12.08 20.28
N PHE A 438 -17.77 -12.45 19.42
CA PHE A 438 -17.74 -13.72 18.67
C PHE A 438 -18.99 -13.93 17.83
N ASN A 439 -19.30 -15.17 17.47
CA ASN A 439 -20.41 -15.46 16.57
C ASN A 439 -21.77 -15.21 17.23
N ASN A 440 -22.66 -14.53 16.51
CA ASN A 440 -24.04 -14.29 16.93
C ASN A 440 -25.01 -14.61 15.80
N THR A 441 -26.02 -15.43 16.09
CA THR A 441 -27.08 -15.77 15.14
C THR A 441 -28.21 -14.75 15.23
N ILE A 442 -28.57 -14.14 14.11
CA ILE A 442 -29.67 -13.20 13.96
C ILE A 442 -30.77 -13.91 13.15
N PRO A 443 -31.84 -14.41 13.80
CA PRO A 443 -32.94 -15.06 13.09
C PRO A 443 -33.74 -14.04 12.27
N LEU A 444 -34.13 -14.43 11.06
CA LEU A 444 -35.02 -13.68 10.18
C LEU A 444 -36.30 -14.48 9.97
N ASN A 445 -37.42 -13.86 10.29
CA ASN A 445 -38.75 -14.45 10.18
C ASN A 445 -39.33 -14.25 8.77
N TYR A 446 -40.27 -15.13 8.41
CA TYR A 446 -41.04 -15.05 7.18
C TYR A 446 -42.45 -15.61 7.40
N THR A 447 -43.43 -14.74 7.35
CA THR A 447 -44.87 -14.99 7.42
C THR A 447 -45.47 -14.69 6.06
N ASN A 448 -46.02 -15.71 5.41
CA ASN A 448 -46.57 -15.59 4.07
C ASN A 448 -48.05 -15.16 4.13
N PHE A 449 -48.34 -13.89 3.82
CA PHE A 449 -49.70 -13.38 3.64
C PHE A 449 -50.16 -13.40 2.18
N GLY A 450 -49.35 -14.00 1.29
CA GLY A 450 -49.64 -14.10 -0.13
C GLY A 450 -49.22 -12.86 -0.92
N SER A 451 -48.41 -11.98 -0.33
CA SER A 451 -47.91 -10.77 -0.98
C SER A 451 -46.38 -10.69 -0.83
N PRO A 452 -45.61 -11.25 -1.78
CA PRO A 452 -44.15 -11.37 -1.63
C PRO A 452 -43.38 -10.07 -1.38
N ILE A 453 -43.92 -8.91 -1.77
CA ILE A 453 -43.33 -7.58 -1.52
C ILE A 453 -43.60 -7.05 -0.10
N ASN A 454 -44.61 -7.61 0.58
CA ASN A 454 -45.04 -7.20 1.92
C ASN A 454 -44.70 -8.24 3.00
N ASP A 455 -44.30 -9.45 2.60
CA ASP A 455 -43.99 -10.56 3.49
C ASP A 455 -42.48 -10.60 3.81
N GLY A 456 -42.05 -10.97 5.02
CA GLY A 456 -40.63 -11.22 5.29
C GLY A 456 -39.76 -10.01 5.67
N TRP A 457 -40.36 -8.86 5.98
CA TRP A 457 -39.61 -7.70 6.49
C TRP A 457 -39.12 -7.93 7.92
N ASN A 458 -37.84 -7.66 8.18
CA ASN A 458 -37.25 -7.82 9.50
C ASN A 458 -36.47 -6.57 9.88
N LEU A 459 -36.83 -5.95 11.02
CA LEU A 459 -36.05 -4.87 11.62
C LEU A 459 -34.98 -5.44 12.54
N ILE A 460 -33.73 -5.42 12.09
CA ILE A 460 -32.57 -5.93 12.83
C ILE A 460 -31.59 -4.80 13.14
N HIS A 461 -30.53 -5.08 13.90
CA HIS A 461 -29.50 -4.08 14.21
C HIS A 461 -28.09 -4.65 14.14
N ASN A 462 -27.10 -3.74 14.02
CA ASN A 462 -25.71 -4.11 14.22
C ASN A 462 -25.50 -4.59 15.68
N PRO A 463 -25.12 -5.86 15.89
CA PRO A 463 -25.01 -6.45 17.21
C PRO A 463 -23.70 -6.13 17.94
N TYR A 464 -22.70 -5.54 17.28
CA TYR A 464 -21.37 -5.36 17.87
C TYR A 464 -21.09 -3.91 18.29
N PRO A 465 -20.20 -3.72 19.29
CA PRO A 465 -19.66 -2.40 19.64
C PRO A 465 -18.57 -1.96 18.64
N SER A 466 -18.88 -2.08 17.35
CA SER A 466 -18.01 -1.80 16.22
C SER A 466 -18.85 -1.69 14.95
N PRO A 467 -18.49 -0.83 13.97
CA PRO A 467 -19.15 -0.88 12.68
C PRO A 467 -18.92 -2.23 11.98
N ILE A 468 -19.91 -2.68 11.21
CA ILE A 468 -19.85 -3.94 10.45
C ILE A 468 -20.05 -3.70 8.95
N SER A 469 -19.60 -4.62 8.11
CA SER A 469 -19.95 -4.65 6.68
C SER A 469 -21.20 -5.49 6.45
N TRP A 470 -22.20 -4.91 5.77
CA TRP A 470 -23.38 -5.63 5.30
C TRP A 470 -23.03 -6.74 4.31
N THR A 471 -22.19 -6.44 3.31
CA THR A 471 -21.72 -7.44 2.33
C THR A 471 -21.05 -8.64 3.02
N ALA A 472 -20.25 -8.40 4.07
CA ALA A 472 -19.63 -9.48 4.84
C ALA A 472 -20.64 -10.25 5.71
N LEU A 473 -21.59 -9.55 6.34
CA LEU A 473 -22.63 -10.16 7.18
C LEU A 473 -23.61 -11.02 6.36
N LYS A 474 -24.12 -10.49 5.24
CA LYS A 474 -25.05 -11.19 4.34
C LYS A 474 -24.35 -12.38 3.69
N GLY A 475 -23.16 -12.15 3.12
CA GLY A 475 -22.34 -13.18 2.47
C GLY A 475 -23.15 -14.02 1.48
N ALA A 476 -23.07 -15.34 1.64
CA ALA A 476 -23.82 -16.31 0.82
C ALA A 476 -25.12 -16.80 1.48
N THR A 477 -25.60 -16.13 2.54
CA THR A 477 -26.83 -16.54 3.24
C THR A 477 -28.02 -16.51 2.28
N PRO A 478 -28.74 -17.64 2.09
CA PRO A 478 -29.87 -17.72 1.18
C PRO A 478 -31.12 -17.07 1.77
N ASN A 479 -32.12 -16.83 0.91
CA ASN A 479 -33.44 -16.31 1.24
C ASN A 479 -33.44 -14.88 1.82
N ILE A 480 -32.46 -14.06 1.46
CA ILE A 480 -32.37 -12.66 1.88
C ILE A 480 -32.04 -11.82 0.64
N ASP A 481 -32.83 -10.78 0.41
CA ASP A 481 -32.48 -9.77 -0.57
C ASP A 481 -31.22 -9.03 -0.11
N ASN A 482 -30.38 -8.68 -1.06
CA ASN A 482 -29.10 -8.02 -0.78
C ASN A 482 -29.27 -6.55 -0.40
N ALA A 483 -30.48 -6.00 -0.53
CA ALA A 483 -30.80 -4.63 -0.15
C ALA A 483 -31.00 -4.47 1.36
N ILE A 484 -30.54 -3.34 1.89
CA ILE A 484 -30.87 -2.86 3.23
C ILE A 484 -31.59 -1.53 3.15
N TYR A 485 -32.39 -1.23 4.17
CA TYR A 485 -33.16 0.00 4.24
C TYR A 485 -33.05 0.64 5.61
N VAL A 486 -32.87 1.95 5.63
CA VAL A 486 -32.72 2.73 6.86
C VAL A 486 -33.60 3.95 6.77
N TYR A 487 -34.39 4.20 7.81
CA TYR A 487 -35.16 5.43 7.91
C TYR A 487 -34.24 6.61 8.25
N ASN A 488 -34.39 7.69 7.48
CA ASN A 488 -33.69 8.95 7.70
C ASN A 488 -34.72 10.07 7.82
N ALA A 489 -34.84 10.59 9.04
CA ALA A 489 -35.74 11.67 9.43
C ALA A 489 -35.46 13.01 8.73
N ASP A 490 -34.23 13.24 8.26
CA ASP A 490 -33.82 14.52 7.66
C ASP A 490 -34.14 14.62 6.17
N LEU A 491 -34.56 13.53 5.54
CA LEU A 491 -35.03 13.56 4.16
C LEU A 491 -36.32 14.38 4.04
N ASN A 492 -36.60 14.89 2.83
CA ASN A 492 -37.82 15.65 2.52
C ASN A 492 -38.09 16.83 3.46
N ALA A 493 -37.08 17.66 3.73
CA ALA A 493 -37.19 18.81 4.63
C ALA A 493 -37.80 18.46 6.01
N GLY A 494 -37.51 17.25 6.51
CA GLY A 494 -37.99 16.76 7.80
C GLY A 494 -39.24 15.87 7.76
N ALA A 495 -39.85 15.67 6.59
CA ALA A 495 -40.94 14.70 6.44
C ALA A 495 -40.45 13.24 6.50
N GLY A 496 -39.13 13.03 6.46
CA GLY A 496 -38.47 11.74 6.54
C GLY A 496 -38.57 10.93 5.25
N GLY A 497 -37.86 9.80 5.23
CA GLY A 497 -37.84 8.88 4.09
C GLY A 497 -36.91 7.70 4.35
N PHE A 498 -36.96 6.71 3.46
CA PHE A 498 -36.07 5.56 3.53
C PHE A 498 -34.90 5.74 2.56
N ALA A 499 -33.69 5.51 3.07
CA ALA A 499 -32.50 5.31 2.26
C ALA A 499 -32.29 3.80 2.06
N SER A 500 -31.96 3.40 0.83
CA SER A 500 -31.61 2.02 0.51
C SER A 500 -30.17 1.89 0.05
N TYR A 501 -29.62 0.70 0.23
CA TYR A 501 -28.31 0.31 -0.31
C TYR A 501 -28.37 -1.12 -0.84
N VAL A 502 -27.89 -1.32 -2.07
CA VAL A 502 -27.72 -2.63 -2.70
C VAL A 502 -26.56 -2.57 -3.69
N ASN A 503 -25.71 -3.59 -3.70
CA ASN A 503 -24.64 -3.75 -4.70
C ASN A 503 -23.76 -2.49 -4.95
N GLY A 504 -23.37 -1.78 -3.89
CA GLY A 504 -22.56 -0.56 -4.00
C GLY A 504 -23.33 0.72 -4.34
N VAL A 505 -24.62 0.60 -4.64
CA VAL A 505 -25.52 1.71 -4.99
C VAL A 505 -26.30 2.16 -3.76
N SER A 506 -26.48 3.48 -3.61
CA SER A 506 -27.40 4.04 -2.64
C SER A 506 -28.37 5.03 -3.27
N SER A 507 -29.60 5.04 -2.74
CA SER A 507 -30.63 6.01 -3.05
C SER A 507 -31.32 6.44 -1.74
N PRO A 508 -31.31 7.74 -1.37
CA PRO A 508 -30.57 8.82 -2.02
C PRO A 508 -29.05 8.58 -2.04
N ALA A 509 -28.30 9.39 -2.78
CA ALA A 509 -26.84 9.36 -2.66
C ALA A 509 -26.39 9.53 -1.20
N VAL A 510 -25.28 8.88 -0.81
CA VAL A 510 -24.74 8.94 0.57
C VAL A 510 -24.60 10.36 1.11
N GLY A 511 -24.04 11.27 0.30
CA GLY A 511 -23.86 12.69 0.67
C GLY A 511 -25.18 13.45 0.88
N SER A 512 -26.30 12.89 0.42
CA SER A 512 -27.64 13.45 0.47
C SER A 512 -28.55 12.69 1.46
N GLY A 513 -27.96 11.99 2.44
CA GLY A 513 -28.71 11.22 3.45
C GLY A 513 -28.93 9.74 3.09
N GLY A 514 -28.19 9.22 2.10
CA GLY A 514 -28.13 7.80 1.77
C GLY A 514 -27.33 6.94 2.75
N VAL A 515 -27.30 5.63 2.49
CA VAL A 515 -26.61 4.62 3.30
C VAL A 515 -25.66 3.77 2.46
N GLY A 516 -24.72 3.07 3.10
CA GLY A 516 -23.68 2.30 2.43
C GLY A 516 -23.46 0.93 3.06
N ASN A 517 -22.41 0.24 2.60
CA ASN A 517 -22.04 -1.10 3.08
C ASN A 517 -21.73 -1.14 4.59
N THR A 518 -21.20 -0.05 5.15
CA THR A 518 -20.84 -0.02 6.55
C THR A 518 -22.05 0.33 7.41
N ILE A 519 -22.39 -0.54 8.36
CA ILE A 519 -23.45 -0.33 9.34
C ILE A 519 -22.82 0.11 10.66
N PRO A 520 -23.05 1.35 11.13
CA PRO A 520 -22.56 1.81 12.42
C PRO A 520 -23.07 0.93 13.58
N MET A 521 -22.31 0.81 14.67
CA MET A 521 -22.82 0.20 15.92
C MET A 521 -24.13 0.88 16.39
N SER A 522 -25.03 0.11 17.02
CA SER A 522 -26.36 0.61 17.44
C SER A 522 -27.29 1.09 16.32
N GLN A 523 -26.90 1.06 15.04
CA GLN A 523 -27.79 1.34 13.92
C GLN A 523 -28.65 0.11 13.64
N ALA A 524 -29.97 0.31 13.64
CA ALA A 524 -30.92 -0.66 13.11
C ALA A 524 -31.25 -0.37 11.63
N PHE A 525 -31.65 -1.42 10.93
CA PHE A 525 -31.96 -1.40 9.50
C PHE A 525 -32.90 -2.56 9.16
N TYR A 526 -33.67 -2.37 8.10
CA TYR A 526 -34.54 -3.40 7.55
C TYR A 526 -33.79 -4.28 6.55
N VAL A 527 -34.13 -5.56 6.60
CA VAL A 527 -33.79 -6.56 5.59
C VAL A 527 -35.08 -7.26 5.15
N HIS A 528 -35.11 -7.70 3.89
CA HIS A 528 -36.23 -8.46 3.34
C HIS A 528 -35.82 -9.93 3.18
N SER A 529 -36.54 -10.81 3.85
CA SER A 529 -36.34 -12.26 3.81
C SER A 529 -37.34 -12.86 2.83
N THR A 530 -36.91 -13.67 1.88
CA THR A 530 -37.83 -14.39 0.95
C THR A 530 -38.22 -15.77 1.48
N GLY A 531 -37.86 -16.06 2.72
CA GLY A 531 -38.08 -17.32 3.43
C GLY A 531 -37.37 -17.28 4.79
N ALA A 532 -37.78 -18.12 5.73
CA ALA A 532 -37.17 -18.17 7.06
C ALA A 532 -35.68 -18.57 6.97
N THR A 533 -34.81 -17.82 7.64
CA THR A 533 -33.34 -18.01 7.58
C THR A 533 -32.67 -17.32 8.78
N ALA A 534 -31.34 -17.30 8.84
CA ALA A 534 -30.61 -16.56 9.86
C ALA A 534 -29.27 -16.03 9.33
N LEU A 535 -28.95 -14.79 9.68
CA LEU A 535 -27.62 -14.22 9.48
C LEU A 535 -26.70 -14.67 10.61
N THR A 536 -25.42 -14.88 10.29
CA THR A 536 -24.39 -15.17 11.31
C THR A 536 -23.44 -13.99 11.37
N ALA A 537 -23.62 -13.12 12.37
CA ALA A 537 -22.65 -12.08 12.66
C ALA A 537 -21.38 -12.71 13.25
N GLN A 538 -20.22 -12.28 12.76
CA GLN A 538 -18.91 -12.78 13.15
C GLN A 538 -17.93 -11.61 13.36
N GLU A 539 -16.84 -11.85 14.09
CA GLU A 539 -15.77 -10.89 14.31
C GLU A 539 -15.15 -10.38 13.00
N SER A 540 -15.11 -11.23 11.97
CA SER A 540 -14.66 -10.89 10.61
C SER A 540 -15.56 -9.89 9.88
N ASN A 541 -16.79 -9.67 10.36
CA ASN A 541 -17.69 -8.67 9.78
C ASN A 541 -17.38 -7.25 10.28
N LYS A 542 -16.68 -7.10 11.41
CA LYS A 542 -16.30 -5.79 11.95
C LYS A 542 -15.30 -5.11 11.03
N VAL A 543 -15.48 -3.81 10.80
CA VAL A 543 -14.59 -3.02 9.93
C VAL A 543 -13.87 -1.93 10.71
N ALA A 544 -12.72 -1.50 10.20
CA ALA A 544 -12.05 -0.33 10.72
C ALA A 544 -12.79 0.96 10.32
N GLY A 545 -12.76 1.96 11.19
CA GLY A 545 -13.38 3.27 10.96
C GLY A 545 -14.44 3.61 12.00
N ASN A 546 -14.95 4.83 11.89
CA ASN A 546 -16.07 5.29 12.69
C ASN A 546 -17.06 6.06 11.79
N PRO A 547 -18.00 5.36 11.13
CA PRO A 547 -19.02 6.04 10.38
C PRO A 547 -19.95 6.84 11.30
N ALA A 548 -20.41 7.99 10.81
CA ALA A 548 -21.50 8.72 11.44
C ALA A 548 -22.75 7.85 11.50
N TYR A 549 -23.59 8.11 12.51
CA TYR A 549 -24.94 7.58 12.54
C TYR A 549 -25.70 8.07 11.29
N LEU A 550 -26.35 7.17 10.57
CA LEU A 550 -27.12 7.43 9.33
C LEU A 550 -26.39 7.93 8.06
N LYS A 551 -25.05 7.98 7.94
CA LYS A 551 -24.37 8.40 6.68
C LYS A 551 -23.04 7.65 6.48
N THR A 552 -22.99 6.70 5.55
CA THR A 552 -21.76 5.90 5.30
C THR A 552 -21.29 5.97 3.85
N ASN A 553 -19.98 6.15 3.67
CA ASN A 553 -19.33 6.24 2.36
C ASN A 553 -19.46 4.91 1.59
N SER A 554 -19.97 4.97 0.36
CA SER A 554 -19.92 3.86 -0.60
C SER A 554 -19.38 4.35 -1.93
N THR A 555 -18.50 3.56 -2.53
CA THR A 555 -18.03 3.80 -3.90
C THR A 555 -19.14 3.40 -4.86
N GLN A 556 -19.70 4.38 -5.57
CA GLN A 556 -20.80 4.15 -6.49
C GLN A 556 -20.30 3.58 -7.83
N PRO A 557 -21.12 2.81 -8.56
CA PRO A 557 -20.79 2.37 -9.91
C PRO A 557 -20.60 3.54 -10.89
N ASN A 558 -19.77 3.33 -11.91
CA ASN A 558 -19.43 4.34 -12.91
C ASN A 558 -20.52 4.56 -13.98
N SER A 559 -21.62 3.80 -13.98
CA SER A 559 -22.74 3.90 -14.95
C SER A 559 -24.07 3.83 -14.22
N LEU A 560 -24.51 4.99 -13.72
CA LEU A 560 -25.64 5.15 -12.84
C LEU A 560 -26.38 6.46 -13.17
N LEU A 561 -27.69 6.38 -13.30
CA LEU A 561 -28.61 7.49 -13.54
C LEU A 561 -29.44 7.72 -12.29
N ARG A 562 -29.45 8.96 -11.80
CA ARG A 562 -30.32 9.38 -10.69
C ARG A 562 -31.47 10.16 -11.27
N ILE A 563 -32.70 9.76 -10.97
CA ILE A 563 -33.90 10.51 -11.34
C ILE A 563 -34.48 11.08 -10.05
N SER A 564 -34.43 12.41 -9.93
CA SER A 564 -34.84 13.11 -8.72
C SER A 564 -36.13 13.89 -8.99
N LEU A 565 -37.04 13.84 -8.02
CA LEU A 565 -38.28 14.62 -7.99
C LEU A 565 -38.16 15.69 -6.91
N THR A 566 -38.36 16.96 -7.26
CA THR A 566 -38.35 18.07 -6.31
C THR A 566 -39.59 18.96 -6.45
N ASN A 567 -39.85 19.78 -5.44
CA ASN A 567 -40.83 20.86 -5.53
C ASN A 567 -40.41 22.09 -4.71
N ALA A 568 -41.26 23.11 -4.74
CA ALA A 568 -41.02 24.38 -4.05
C ALA A 568 -40.96 24.28 -2.51
N ASN A 569 -41.50 23.20 -1.92
CA ASN A 569 -41.49 22.97 -0.47
C ASN A 569 -40.23 22.23 -0.01
N SER A 570 -39.19 22.14 -0.85
CA SER A 570 -37.93 21.44 -0.56
C SER A 570 -38.09 19.94 -0.28
N PHE A 571 -39.21 19.35 -0.70
CA PHE A 571 -39.35 17.91 -0.73
C PHE A 571 -38.54 17.34 -1.90
N ASN A 572 -37.86 16.22 -1.65
CA ASN A 572 -36.98 15.61 -2.61
C ASN A 572 -37.00 14.09 -2.43
N ASP A 573 -37.28 13.41 -3.52
CA ASP A 573 -37.18 11.97 -3.60
C ASP A 573 -36.38 11.53 -4.83
N GLU A 574 -35.83 10.32 -4.77
CA GLU A 574 -34.93 9.80 -5.80
C GLU A 574 -35.21 8.33 -6.10
N THR A 575 -35.09 7.97 -7.38
CA THR A 575 -34.93 6.58 -7.83
C THR A 575 -33.69 6.47 -8.71
N VAL A 576 -33.05 5.30 -8.69
CA VAL A 576 -31.77 5.08 -9.33
C VAL A 576 -31.86 3.93 -10.31
N LEU A 577 -31.29 4.11 -11.50
CA LEU A 577 -31.06 3.07 -12.49
C LEU A 577 -29.56 2.92 -12.71
N TYR A 578 -29.03 1.71 -12.70
CA TYR A 578 -27.60 1.49 -12.97
C TYR A 578 -27.38 0.23 -13.80
N PHE A 579 -26.24 0.17 -14.47
CA PHE A 579 -25.88 -0.99 -15.28
C PHE A 579 -25.14 -2.04 -14.46
N GLN A 580 -25.66 -3.25 -14.49
CA GLN A 580 -25.11 -4.41 -13.81
C GLN A 580 -25.13 -5.61 -14.75
N GLN A 581 -23.96 -6.23 -14.96
CA GLN A 581 -23.88 -7.43 -15.77
C GLN A 581 -24.65 -8.57 -15.08
N GLY A 582 -25.52 -9.24 -15.85
CA GLY A 582 -26.35 -10.34 -15.35
C GLY A 582 -27.62 -9.91 -14.62
N ALA A 583 -27.88 -8.61 -14.48
CA ALA A 583 -29.20 -8.12 -14.05
C ALA A 583 -30.25 -8.27 -15.16
N THR A 584 -31.50 -8.36 -14.76
CA THR A 584 -32.68 -8.48 -15.62
C THR A 584 -33.53 -7.22 -15.53
N ASN A 585 -34.71 -7.24 -16.17
CA ASN A 585 -35.69 -6.16 -16.01
C ASN A 585 -36.70 -6.47 -14.89
N VAL A 586 -36.67 -7.67 -14.31
CA VAL A 586 -37.53 -8.11 -13.20
C VAL A 586 -36.76 -7.91 -11.89
N PHE A 587 -37.44 -7.88 -10.74
CA PHE A 587 -36.78 -7.72 -9.45
C PHE A 587 -35.68 -8.77 -9.22
N ASP A 588 -34.44 -8.31 -9.16
CA ASP A 588 -33.25 -9.07 -8.88
C ASP A 588 -32.80 -8.85 -7.44
N ASN A 589 -32.95 -9.88 -6.60
CA ASN A 589 -32.62 -9.80 -5.17
C ASN A 589 -31.16 -9.38 -4.87
N GLY A 590 -30.24 -9.56 -5.82
CA GLY A 590 -28.83 -9.17 -5.69
C GLY A 590 -28.56 -7.70 -6.01
N TYR A 591 -29.43 -7.06 -6.79
CA TYR A 591 -29.13 -5.82 -7.52
C TYR A 591 -30.16 -4.71 -7.33
N ASP A 592 -31.38 -5.06 -6.91
CA ASP A 592 -32.51 -4.16 -6.78
C ASP A 592 -32.89 -3.88 -5.34
N SER A 593 -33.59 -2.77 -5.13
CA SER A 593 -34.26 -2.46 -3.86
C SER A 593 -35.64 -1.88 -4.12
N TYR A 594 -36.63 -2.34 -3.35
CA TYR A 594 -38.00 -1.83 -3.40
C TYR A 594 -38.07 -0.36 -2.95
N LYS A 595 -39.06 0.36 -3.46
CA LYS A 595 -39.39 1.71 -3.00
C LYS A 595 -40.22 1.65 -1.73
N MET A 596 -39.72 2.30 -0.68
CA MET A 596 -40.42 2.47 0.59
C MET A 596 -40.91 3.89 0.76
N ARG A 597 -42.16 4.07 1.22
CA ARG A 597 -42.70 5.38 1.58
C ARG A 597 -42.29 5.76 3.00
N GLY A 598 -42.03 7.06 3.22
CA GLY A 598 -41.94 7.62 4.56
C GLY A 598 -43.28 7.63 5.30
N GLN A 599 -43.30 8.01 6.57
CA GLN A 599 -44.55 8.08 7.36
C GLN A 599 -45.40 9.31 7.00
N ASP A 600 -44.78 10.38 6.50
CA ASP A 600 -45.52 11.56 6.07
C ASP A 600 -46.17 11.29 4.69
N PRO A 601 -47.50 11.21 4.59
CA PRO A 601 -48.16 11.01 3.31
C PRO A 601 -47.93 12.17 2.32
N ASN A 602 -47.48 13.33 2.79
CA ASN A 602 -47.18 14.51 1.97
C ASN A 602 -45.82 14.44 1.27
N ALA A 603 -44.90 13.58 1.74
CA ALA A 603 -43.63 13.39 1.07
C ALA A 603 -43.87 12.76 -0.33
N PRO A 604 -43.36 13.38 -1.41
CA PRO A 604 -43.52 12.85 -2.74
C PRO A 604 -42.65 11.62 -2.92
N ILE A 605 -43.08 10.74 -3.82
CA ILE A 605 -42.34 9.54 -4.20
C ILE A 605 -42.12 9.57 -5.71
N ILE A 606 -40.93 9.14 -6.14
CA ILE A 606 -40.60 8.79 -7.51
C ILE A 606 -40.01 7.37 -7.54
N ALA A 607 -40.51 6.53 -8.44
CA ALA A 607 -40.06 5.16 -8.59
C ALA A 607 -40.09 4.73 -10.05
N LEU A 608 -39.10 3.95 -10.46
CA LEU A 608 -39.18 3.15 -11.66
C LEU A 608 -40.13 1.98 -11.39
N VAL A 609 -40.90 1.56 -12.38
CA VAL A 609 -41.96 0.56 -12.19
C VAL A 609 -41.82 -0.56 -13.20
N ASN A 610 -41.90 -1.81 -12.72
CA ASN A 610 -42.15 -2.97 -13.56
C ASN A 610 -43.23 -3.85 -12.92
N GLY A 611 -44.35 -4.05 -13.61
CA GLY A 611 -45.48 -4.80 -13.07
C GLY A 611 -46.03 -4.18 -11.78
N ALA A 612 -45.94 -4.92 -10.68
CA ALA A 612 -46.38 -4.47 -9.35
C ALA A 612 -45.25 -3.85 -8.49
N ASP A 613 -44.01 -3.91 -8.97
CA ASP A 613 -42.83 -3.51 -8.21
C ASP A 613 -42.47 -2.06 -8.49
N ASP A 614 -42.37 -1.27 -7.42
CA ASP A 614 -41.83 0.09 -7.43
C ASP A 614 -40.36 0.01 -6.96
N PHE A 615 -39.41 0.49 -7.77
CA PHE A 615 -37.97 0.42 -7.47
C PHE A 615 -37.42 1.73 -6.94
N GLN A 616 -36.63 1.65 -5.87
CA GLN A 616 -35.78 2.75 -5.39
C GLN A 616 -34.38 2.69 -6.02
N ILE A 617 -33.87 1.48 -6.24
CA ILE A 617 -32.65 1.18 -6.96
C ILE A 617 -32.98 0.03 -7.89
N ASN A 618 -32.70 0.19 -9.18
CA ASN A 618 -32.86 -0.84 -10.18
C ASN A 618 -31.56 -1.06 -10.97
N GLY A 619 -31.02 -2.26 -10.88
CA GLY A 619 -29.93 -2.74 -11.72
C GLY A 619 -30.50 -3.36 -12.98
N ILE A 620 -30.00 -2.96 -14.14
CA ILE A 620 -30.37 -3.56 -15.43
C ILE A 620 -29.14 -4.00 -16.20
N ALA A 621 -29.31 -4.93 -17.13
CA ALA A 621 -28.24 -5.30 -18.05
C ALA A 621 -27.74 -4.07 -18.84
N PRO A 622 -26.44 -3.98 -19.18
CA PRO A 622 -25.94 -2.95 -20.07
C PRO A 622 -26.71 -2.92 -21.39
N ILE A 623 -27.22 -1.75 -21.75
CA ILE A 623 -28.07 -1.58 -22.94
C ILE A 623 -27.20 -1.35 -24.18
N SER A 624 -27.56 -1.99 -25.30
CA SER A 624 -26.95 -1.78 -26.63
C SER A 624 -27.92 -1.15 -27.63
N GLY A 625 -29.07 -0.69 -27.15
CA GLY A 625 -30.20 -0.24 -27.95
C GLY A 625 -31.15 0.63 -27.11
N ASN A 626 -32.42 0.69 -27.54
CA ASN A 626 -33.43 1.47 -26.84
C ASN A 626 -33.94 0.74 -25.60
N PHE A 627 -34.03 1.47 -24.50
CA PHE A 627 -34.58 1.02 -23.23
C PHE A 627 -35.67 1.99 -22.79
N THR A 628 -36.79 1.44 -22.34
CA THR A 628 -37.93 2.21 -21.82
C THR A 628 -38.39 1.59 -20.53
N MET A 629 -38.58 2.41 -19.50
CA MET A 629 -39.16 1.97 -18.23
C MET A 629 -40.19 2.98 -17.72
N PRO A 630 -41.39 2.53 -17.31
CA PRO A 630 -42.36 3.41 -16.68
C PRO A 630 -41.81 4.03 -15.40
N LEU A 631 -42.14 5.31 -15.19
CA LEU A 631 -41.75 6.10 -14.04
C LEU A 631 -43.01 6.68 -13.39
N LYS A 632 -43.18 6.38 -12.12
CA LYS A 632 -44.34 6.72 -11.32
C LYS A 632 -43.97 7.77 -10.29
N THR A 633 -44.86 8.73 -10.14
CA THR A 633 -44.78 9.74 -9.09
C THR A 633 -46.04 9.70 -8.24
N LEU A 634 -45.90 9.71 -6.92
CA LEU A 634 -47.01 9.88 -5.97
C LEU A 634 -46.75 11.14 -5.16
N THR A 635 -47.79 11.90 -4.83
CA THR A 635 -47.67 13.08 -3.97
C THR A 635 -48.85 13.16 -3.01
N GLY A 636 -48.65 13.76 -1.84
CA GLY A 636 -49.75 14.09 -0.93
C GLY A 636 -50.36 15.47 -1.12
N TYR A 637 -49.87 16.30 -2.05
CA TYR A 637 -50.57 17.54 -2.43
C TYR A 637 -50.35 17.91 -3.90
N ALA A 638 -51.41 18.48 -4.46
CA ALA A 638 -51.37 19.03 -5.81
C ALA A 638 -50.39 20.22 -5.89
N GLY A 639 -49.59 20.29 -6.95
CA GLY A 639 -48.59 21.33 -7.08
C GLY A 639 -47.66 21.17 -8.27
N THR A 640 -46.70 22.08 -8.39
CA THR A 640 -45.65 22.04 -9.41
C THR A 640 -44.45 21.23 -8.89
N TYR A 641 -44.01 20.29 -9.72
CA TYR A 641 -42.88 19.40 -9.46
C TYR A 641 -41.87 19.48 -10.61
N THR A 642 -40.63 19.16 -10.29
CA THR A 642 -39.53 19.10 -11.26
C THR A 642 -38.91 17.70 -11.22
N ILE A 643 -38.79 17.06 -12.38
CA ILE A 643 -37.96 15.85 -12.56
C ILE A 643 -36.63 16.27 -13.19
N SER A 644 -35.54 15.88 -12.55
CA SER A 644 -34.17 16.11 -13.00
C SER A 644 -33.39 14.79 -13.10
N ALA A 645 -32.35 14.77 -13.93
CA ALA A 645 -31.46 13.62 -14.08
C ALA A 645 -30.03 13.95 -13.66
N GLY A 646 -29.52 13.21 -12.68
CA GLY A 646 -28.14 13.28 -12.19
C GLY A 646 -27.25 12.19 -12.79
N ASN A 647 -25.93 12.39 -12.70
CA ASN A 647 -24.91 11.41 -13.13
C ASN A 647 -24.98 11.00 -14.62
N ILE A 648 -25.54 11.85 -15.48
CA ILE A 648 -25.71 11.60 -16.92
C ILE A 648 -24.39 11.29 -17.65
N ALA A 649 -23.28 11.89 -17.21
CA ALA A 649 -21.95 11.69 -17.80
C ALA A 649 -21.43 10.23 -17.69
N SER A 650 -22.10 9.41 -16.87
CA SER A 650 -21.81 7.99 -16.67
C SER A 650 -22.30 7.09 -17.83
N PHE A 651 -23.05 7.67 -18.79
CA PHE A 651 -23.58 7.01 -19.98
C PHE A 651 -22.77 7.38 -21.23
N PRO A 652 -22.80 6.56 -22.29
CA PRO A 652 -22.17 6.89 -23.57
C PRO A 652 -22.53 8.31 -24.04
N LEU A 653 -21.55 9.02 -24.62
CA LEU A 653 -21.69 10.44 -24.99
C LEU A 653 -22.91 10.70 -25.89
N GLY A 654 -23.21 9.77 -26.80
CA GLY A 654 -24.36 9.82 -27.71
C GLY A 654 -25.65 9.17 -27.21
N ALA A 655 -25.73 8.69 -25.96
CA ALA A 655 -27.01 8.21 -25.43
C ALA A 655 -28.00 9.38 -25.31
N CYS A 656 -29.27 9.21 -25.68
CA CYS A 656 -30.32 10.16 -25.32
C CYS A 656 -31.06 9.66 -24.09
N ILE A 657 -31.27 10.55 -23.12
CA ILE A 657 -32.05 10.26 -21.92
C ILE A 657 -33.23 11.22 -21.94
N SER A 658 -34.43 10.69 -22.15
CA SER A 658 -35.64 11.48 -22.30
C SER A 658 -36.77 10.97 -21.44
N LEU A 659 -37.66 11.87 -21.05
CA LEU A 659 -38.85 11.59 -20.28
C LEU A 659 -40.07 11.89 -21.14
N TYR A 660 -40.90 10.88 -21.38
CA TYR A 660 -42.19 11.06 -22.04
C TYR A 660 -43.29 11.17 -20.99
N ASP A 661 -44.01 12.29 -20.97
CA ASP A 661 -45.20 12.48 -20.13
C ASP A 661 -46.45 12.03 -20.87
N LYS A 662 -47.06 10.93 -20.44
CA LYS A 662 -48.28 10.37 -21.06
C LYS A 662 -49.50 11.28 -20.92
N PHE A 663 -49.49 12.19 -19.94
CA PHE A 663 -50.61 13.11 -19.71
C PHE A 663 -50.57 14.30 -20.67
N THR A 664 -49.41 14.97 -20.79
CA THR A 664 -49.24 16.13 -21.70
C THR A 664 -48.82 15.74 -23.11
N GLN A 665 -48.39 14.49 -23.32
CA GLN A 665 -47.77 13.98 -24.55
C GLN A 665 -46.46 14.70 -24.93
N ILE A 666 -45.77 15.29 -23.96
CA ILE A 666 -44.51 15.99 -24.16
C ILE A 666 -43.34 15.03 -23.88
N THR A 667 -42.34 15.05 -24.78
CA THR A 667 -41.04 14.39 -24.54
C THR A 667 -40.01 15.45 -24.19
N THR A 668 -39.32 15.27 -23.06
CA THR A 668 -38.27 16.18 -22.59
C THR A 668 -36.92 15.47 -22.57
N ASN A 669 -35.90 16.08 -23.17
CA ASN A 669 -34.53 15.58 -23.07
C ASN A 669 -33.91 16.02 -21.73
N LEU A 670 -33.77 15.06 -20.82
CA LEU A 670 -33.24 15.30 -19.47
C LEU A 670 -31.75 15.62 -19.46
N LYS A 671 -31.02 15.45 -20.59
CA LYS A 671 -29.64 15.91 -20.72
C LYS A 671 -29.53 17.44 -20.89
N THR A 672 -30.58 18.09 -21.40
CA THR A 672 -30.54 19.51 -21.74
C THR A 672 -31.35 20.38 -20.80
N SER A 673 -32.41 19.83 -20.19
CA SER A 673 -33.29 20.57 -19.31
C SER A 673 -34.06 19.63 -18.38
N ASP A 674 -34.28 20.08 -17.15
CA ASP A 674 -35.23 19.44 -16.23
C ASP A 674 -36.67 19.57 -16.76
N TYR A 675 -37.54 18.65 -16.33
CA TYR A 675 -38.96 18.68 -16.71
C TYR A 675 -39.84 19.20 -15.58
N ILE A 676 -40.53 20.31 -15.82
CA ILE A 676 -41.44 20.96 -14.85
C ILE A 676 -42.88 20.65 -15.23
N PHE A 677 -43.69 20.18 -14.27
CA PHE A 677 -45.07 19.79 -14.50
C PHE A 677 -45.93 19.96 -13.25
N THR A 678 -47.26 19.98 -13.43
CA THR A 678 -48.22 19.96 -12.33
C THR A 678 -48.71 18.53 -12.08
N LEU A 679 -48.71 18.10 -10.82
CA LEU A 679 -49.25 16.81 -10.37
C LEU A 679 -50.45 17.04 -9.44
N SER A 680 -51.44 16.16 -9.50
CA SER A 680 -52.56 16.09 -8.54
C SER A 680 -52.36 14.90 -7.61
N ASP A 681 -52.90 14.96 -6.40
CA ASP A 681 -52.82 13.89 -5.38
C ASP A 681 -53.56 12.58 -5.76
N THR A 682 -54.39 12.60 -6.80
CA THR A 682 -55.17 11.45 -7.29
C THR A 682 -54.42 10.55 -8.26
N THR A 683 -53.20 10.89 -8.70
CA THR A 683 -52.46 10.09 -9.68
C THR A 683 -51.76 8.91 -9.03
N THR A 684 -52.20 7.68 -9.33
CA THR A 684 -51.63 6.44 -8.75
C THR A 684 -50.94 5.53 -9.76
N VAL A 685 -51.13 5.77 -11.05
CA VAL A 685 -50.49 5.03 -12.16
C VAL A 685 -49.20 5.72 -12.62
N ALA A 686 -48.29 4.96 -13.25
CA ALA A 686 -47.09 5.53 -13.84
C ALA A 686 -47.47 6.54 -14.94
N ARG A 687 -47.14 7.83 -14.72
CA ARG A 687 -47.43 8.93 -15.66
C ARG A 687 -46.36 9.08 -16.73
N PHE A 688 -45.11 8.77 -16.40
CA PHE A 688 -43.98 9.02 -17.28
C PHE A 688 -43.40 7.71 -17.80
N ASP A 689 -42.70 7.79 -18.94
CA ASP A 689 -41.82 6.73 -19.41
C ASP A 689 -40.41 7.32 -19.55
N LEU A 690 -39.45 6.72 -18.84
CA LEU A 690 -38.03 7.02 -18.96
C LEU A 690 -37.47 6.26 -20.16
N ASN A 691 -36.99 6.99 -21.16
CA ASN A 691 -36.46 6.44 -22.40
C ASN A 691 -34.96 6.72 -22.49
N ILE A 692 -34.17 5.65 -22.59
CA ILE A 692 -32.73 5.72 -22.90
C ILE A 692 -32.54 5.14 -24.31
N THR A 693 -32.19 6.01 -25.26
CA THR A 693 -32.02 5.64 -26.68
C THR A 693 -30.54 5.65 -27.04
N ILE A 694 -30.06 4.54 -27.58
CA ILE A 694 -28.70 4.41 -28.13
C ILE A 694 -28.80 3.68 -29.46
N ASN A 695 -28.62 4.40 -30.55
CA ASN A 695 -28.63 3.86 -31.90
C ASN A 695 -27.21 3.43 -32.29
N PRO A 696 -27.04 2.30 -33.01
CA PRO A 696 -25.73 1.92 -33.52
C PRO A 696 -25.27 2.94 -34.57
N LEU A 697 -24.11 3.55 -34.35
CA LEU A 697 -23.41 4.34 -35.36
C LEU A 697 -22.45 3.41 -36.12
N ASN A 698 -22.52 3.36 -37.45
CA ASN A 698 -21.44 2.71 -38.21
C ASN A 698 -20.23 3.66 -38.25
N ILE A 699 -19.03 3.13 -38.02
CA ILE A 699 -17.79 3.91 -38.12
C ILE A 699 -16.88 3.33 -39.19
N ASN A 700 -16.22 4.21 -39.93
CA ASN A 700 -15.16 3.87 -40.87
C ASN A 700 -13.81 4.10 -40.19
N SER A 701 -12.87 3.19 -40.38
CA SER A 701 -11.54 3.29 -39.77
C SER A 701 -10.44 2.90 -40.74
N ASN A 702 -9.26 3.47 -40.54
CA ASN A 702 -8.02 3.09 -41.18
C ASN A 702 -6.94 2.98 -40.12
N VAL A 703 -6.29 1.81 -40.02
CA VAL A 703 -5.22 1.52 -39.07
C VAL A 703 -3.93 1.28 -39.85
N SER A 704 -2.91 2.08 -39.58
CA SER A 704 -1.56 1.92 -40.10
C SER A 704 -0.64 1.43 -38.98
N GLN A 705 -0.02 0.27 -39.18
CA GLN A 705 0.91 -0.32 -38.22
C GLN A 705 2.27 0.41 -38.23
N PRO A 706 3.02 0.44 -37.11
CA PRO A 706 4.37 1.00 -37.06
C PRO A 706 5.31 0.27 -38.02
N THR A 707 6.34 0.97 -38.50
CA THR A 707 7.36 0.37 -39.38
C THR A 707 8.50 -0.24 -38.56
N CYS A 708 9.17 -1.27 -39.08
CA CYS A 708 10.24 -2.00 -38.38
C CYS A 708 11.49 -1.16 -38.03
N GLN A 709 11.63 0.03 -38.62
CA GLN A 709 12.81 0.90 -38.41
C GLN A 709 12.58 2.02 -37.39
N ILE A 710 11.32 2.38 -37.11
CA ILE A 710 10.98 3.46 -36.18
C ILE A 710 9.83 2.98 -35.30
N ALA A 711 10.16 2.66 -34.04
CA ALA A 711 9.14 2.36 -33.04
C ALA A 711 8.22 3.59 -32.85
N ASN A 712 6.95 3.35 -32.55
CA ASN A 712 5.96 4.39 -32.23
C ASN A 712 5.52 5.27 -33.43
N THR A 713 5.40 4.72 -34.64
CA THR A 713 4.83 5.44 -35.80
C THR A 713 3.43 4.97 -36.20
N GLY A 714 2.76 4.15 -35.37
CA GLY A 714 1.42 3.68 -35.68
C GLY A 714 0.42 4.85 -35.79
N GLN A 715 -0.63 4.65 -36.58
CA GLN A 715 -1.69 5.63 -36.76
C GLN A 715 -3.05 4.94 -36.81
N ILE A 716 -4.05 5.55 -36.17
CA ILE A 716 -5.45 5.18 -36.30
C ILE A 716 -6.23 6.42 -36.74
N ILE A 717 -7.04 6.28 -37.78
CA ILE A 717 -7.97 7.30 -38.27
C ILE A 717 -9.37 6.72 -38.17
N VAL A 718 -10.29 7.44 -37.53
CA VAL A 718 -11.69 7.01 -37.36
C VAL A 718 -12.64 8.12 -37.79
N SER A 719 -13.73 7.75 -38.43
CA SER A 719 -14.83 8.64 -38.81
C SER A 719 -16.18 7.96 -38.60
N GLY A 720 -17.22 8.72 -38.28
CA GLY A 720 -18.59 8.20 -38.42
C GLY A 720 -18.96 8.04 -39.89
N SER A 721 -19.96 7.20 -40.17
CA SER A 721 -20.47 6.94 -41.53
C SER A 721 -21.54 7.93 -42.01
N ASN A 722 -22.17 8.67 -41.10
CA ASN A 722 -23.24 9.64 -41.39
C ASN A 722 -22.69 11.05 -41.71
N SER A 723 -23.53 12.08 -41.79
CA SER A 723 -23.03 13.46 -41.79
C SER A 723 -22.70 13.88 -40.35
N GLY A 724 -21.44 14.27 -40.09
CA GLY A 724 -21.04 14.89 -38.83
C GLY A 724 -21.71 16.26 -38.59
N PRO A 725 -21.31 16.99 -37.54
CA PRO A 725 -20.09 16.78 -36.75
C PRO A 725 -20.18 15.62 -35.75
N TRP A 726 -19.03 15.01 -35.45
CA TRP A 726 -18.87 13.93 -34.48
C TRP A 726 -18.02 14.34 -33.29
N ASN A 727 -18.24 13.65 -32.17
CA ASN A 727 -17.32 13.66 -31.05
C ASN A 727 -16.55 12.33 -31.01
N TYR A 728 -15.28 12.40 -30.61
CA TYR A 728 -14.37 11.27 -30.48
C TYR A 728 -13.75 11.28 -29.09
N ILE A 729 -13.78 10.15 -28.40
CA ILE A 729 -12.99 9.90 -27.19
C ILE A 729 -12.08 8.72 -27.49
N TRP A 730 -10.78 8.95 -27.43
CA TRP A 730 -9.76 7.95 -27.60
C TRP A 730 -9.27 7.45 -26.25
N LYS A 731 -9.15 6.14 -26.09
CA LYS A 731 -8.62 5.50 -24.88
C LYS A 731 -7.47 4.54 -25.22
N LEU A 732 -6.50 4.44 -24.33
CA LEU A 732 -5.46 3.42 -24.33
C LEU A 732 -5.59 2.61 -23.04
N ASN A 733 -5.83 1.30 -23.16
CA ASN A 733 -6.06 0.41 -22.01
C ASN A 733 -7.14 0.95 -21.04
N GLY A 734 -8.22 1.54 -21.58
CA GLY A 734 -9.33 2.11 -20.81
C GLY A 734 -9.15 3.56 -20.35
N ASN A 735 -7.94 4.13 -20.38
CA ASN A 735 -7.69 5.52 -19.98
C ASN A 735 -7.83 6.47 -21.16
N VAL A 736 -8.54 7.60 -20.98
CA VAL A 736 -8.70 8.63 -22.02
C VAL A 736 -7.35 9.27 -22.35
N VAL A 737 -6.96 9.21 -23.62
CA VAL A 737 -5.72 9.82 -24.14
C VAL A 737 -5.97 11.04 -25.02
N LYS A 738 -7.16 11.17 -25.60
CA LYS A 738 -7.55 12.34 -26.41
C LYS A 738 -9.07 12.44 -26.51
N THR A 739 -9.61 13.65 -26.39
CA THR A 739 -11.02 13.95 -26.69
C THR A 739 -11.07 15.03 -27.77
N SER A 740 -11.90 14.81 -28.80
CA SER A 740 -12.15 15.78 -29.87
C SER A 740 -13.64 15.95 -30.08
N LEU A 741 -14.15 17.16 -29.89
CA LEU A 741 -15.58 17.45 -29.99
C LEU A 741 -15.91 18.20 -31.29
N ASN A 742 -17.15 18.05 -31.77
CA ASN A 742 -17.73 18.81 -32.88
C ASN A 742 -16.90 18.78 -34.19
N LYS A 743 -16.34 17.63 -34.54
CA LYS A 743 -15.49 17.45 -35.72
C LYS A 743 -16.31 17.08 -36.96
N ASN A 744 -16.23 17.90 -38.01
CA ASN A 744 -16.90 17.64 -39.30
C ASN A 744 -16.24 16.55 -40.18
N GLY A 745 -15.19 15.90 -39.70
CA GLY A 745 -14.42 14.90 -40.44
C GLY A 745 -13.87 13.81 -39.52
N SER A 746 -13.02 12.95 -40.07
CA SER A 746 -12.30 11.95 -39.29
C SER A 746 -11.41 12.59 -38.23
N ASP A 747 -11.23 11.90 -37.10
CA ASP A 747 -10.17 12.20 -36.14
C ASP A 747 -9.09 11.12 -36.18
N SER A 748 -7.88 11.48 -35.76
CA SER A 748 -6.74 10.56 -35.79
C SER A 748 -5.90 10.58 -34.52
N LEU A 749 -5.35 9.42 -34.17
CA LEU A 749 -4.20 9.26 -33.30
C LEU A 749 -2.98 8.85 -34.11
N THR A 750 -1.84 9.49 -33.88
CA THR A 750 -0.56 9.26 -34.57
C THR A 750 0.56 9.05 -33.57
N GLY A 751 1.67 8.46 -34.01
CA GLY A 751 2.83 8.25 -33.16
C GLY A 751 2.61 7.12 -32.14
N LEU A 752 1.80 6.12 -32.52
CA LEU A 752 1.32 5.11 -31.60
C LEU A 752 2.33 3.99 -31.42
N SER A 753 2.60 3.68 -30.15
CA SER A 753 3.28 2.45 -29.72
C SER A 753 2.36 1.24 -29.83
N ALA A 754 2.93 0.05 -29.62
CA ALA A 754 2.11 -1.15 -29.48
C ALA A 754 1.12 -1.02 -28.31
N GLY A 755 -0.11 -1.45 -28.52
CA GLY A 755 -1.19 -1.31 -27.55
C GLY A 755 -2.57 -1.48 -28.15
N ASN A 756 -3.58 -1.65 -27.28
CA ASN A 756 -4.98 -1.69 -27.69
C ASN A 756 -5.62 -0.31 -27.45
N TYR A 757 -6.04 0.33 -28.53
CA TYR A 757 -6.65 1.64 -28.52
C TYR A 757 -8.15 1.52 -28.79
N ASN A 758 -8.96 2.32 -28.10
CA ASN A 758 -10.39 2.40 -28.33
C ASN A 758 -10.76 3.78 -28.86
N ALA A 759 -11.66 3.83 -29.84
CA ALA A 759 -12.33 5.06 -30.25
C ALA A 759 -13.81 4.95 -29.93
N GLU A 760 -14.30 5.85 -29.09
CA GLU A 760 -15.73 6.04 -28.82
C GLU A 760 -16.22 7.23 -29.65
N VAL A 761 -17.28 7.02 -30.44
CA VAL A 761 -17.74 7.99 -31.43
C VAL A 761 -19.25 8.17 -31.33
N ASN A 762 -19.70 9.41 -31.40
CA ASN A 762 -21.12 9.75 -31.61
C ASN A 762 -21.27 10.96 -32.52
N THR A 763 -22.43 11.06 -33.17
CA THR A 763 -22.85 12.25 -33.90
C THR A 763 -23.40 13.28 -32.92
N VAL A 764 -22.99 14.54 -33.06
CA VAL A 764 -23.38 15.63 -32.16
C VAL A 764 -24.89 15.83 -32.21
N GLY A 765 -25.52 15.84 -31.03
CA GLY A 765 -26.97 16.05 -30.90
C GLY A 765 -27.85 14.86 -31.29
N MET A 766 -27.26 13.75 -31.74
CA MET A 766 -27.98 12.53 -32.11
C MET A 766 -27.85 11.46 -31.04
N CYS A 767 -28.82 10.56 -31.02
CA CYS A 767 -28.87 9.43 -30.09
C CYS A 767 -28.08 8.22 -30.62
N ASP A 768 -26.91 8.41 -31.24
CA ASP A 768 -26.12 7.32 -31.85
C ASP A 768 -24.76 7.14 -31.17
N TYR A 769 -24.20 5.93 -31.19
CA TYR A 769 -22.93 5.65 -30.53
C TYR A 769 -22.25 4.41 -31.12
N ASN A 770 -20.92 4.42 -31.12
CA ASN A 770 -20.11 3.23 -31.37
C ASN A 770 -18.83 3.27 -30.54
N THR A 771 -18.35 2.10 -30.14
CA THR A 771 -16.98 1.92 -29.66
C THR A 771 -16.29 0.85 -30.50
N SER A 772 -15.10 1.16 -30.98
CA SER A 772 -14.28 0.20 -31.73
C SER A 772 -12.88 0.10 -31.14
N SER A 773 -12.36 -1.13 -31.11
CA SER A 773 -11.01 -1.44 -30.63
C SER A 773 -10.06 -1.63 -31.81
N PHE A 774 -8.85 -1.09 -31.71
CA PHE A 774 -7.81 -1.16 -32.71
C PHE A 774 -6.50 -1.59 -32.06
N LEU A 775 -5.94 -2.71 -32.55
CA LEU A 775 -4.67 -3.22 -32.09
C LEU A 775 -3.51 -2.64 -32.91
N ILE A 776 -2.58 -1.97 -32.23
CA ILE A 776 -1.27 -1.65 -32.78
C ILE A 776 -0.29 -2.73 -32.33
N ASN A 777 0.25 -3.48 -33.29
CA ASN A 777 1.12 -4.62 -33.04
C ASN A 777 2.53 -4.17 -32.64
N THR A 778 3.12 -4.89 -31.67
CA THR A 778 4.56 -4.81 -31.41
C THR A 778 5.31 -5.30 -32.63
N GLN A 779 6.16 -4.44 -33.20
CA GLN A 779 7.05 -4.84 -34.29
C GLN A 779 8.23 -5.64 -33.72
N ILE A 780 8.48 -6.81 -34.29
CA ILE A 780 9.58 -7.69 -33.85
C ILE A 780 10.61 -7.72 -34.97
N SER A 781 11.77 -7.10 -34.74
CA SER A 781 12.89 -7.19 -35.68
C SER A 781 13.60 -8.55 -35.53
N PRO A 782 13.70 -9.37 -36.59
CA PRO A 782 14.52 -10.56 -36.55
C PRO A 782 16.01 -10.18 -36.48
N THR A 783 16.84 -11.11 -36.05
CA THR A 783 18.30 -10.98 -36.22
C THR A 783 18.79 -12.19 -36.99
N ALA A 784 19.25 -11.95 -38.21
CA ALA A 784 19.71 -12.99 -39.12
C ALA A 784 21.07 -13.53 -38.66
N LEU A 785 21.15 -14.85 -38.45
CA LEU A 785 22.36 -15.53 -38.04
C LEU A 785 22.38 -16.96 -38.55
N PHE A 786 23.54 -17.41 -39.03
CA PHE A 786 23.76 -18.82 -39.31
C PHE A 786 25.19 -19.26 -39.07
N VAL A 787 25.37 -20.59 -38.94
CA VAL A 787 26.65 -21.26 -38.78
C VAL A 787 26.82 -22.30 -39.88
N CYS A 788 28.00 -22.35 -40.48
CA CYS A 788 28.42 -23.34 -41.46
C CYS A 788 29.94 -23.53 -41.33
N ALA A 789 30.51 -24.51 -42.04
CA ALA A 789 31.96 -24.58 -42.17
C ALA A 789 32.49 -23.41 -43.03
N ASP A 790 33.64 -22.85 -42.67
CA ASP A 790 34.27 -21.76 -43.42
C ASP A 790 34.91 -22.25 -44.73
N SER A 791 35.11 -23.57 -44.88
CA SER A 791 35.65 -24.19 -46.08
C SER A 791 35.09 -25.57 -46.37
N LEU A 792 35.08 -25.96 -47.66
CA LEU A 792 34.67 -27.26 -48.18
C LEU A 792 35.75 -27.80 -49.13
N ASP A 793 36.09 -29.08 -49.03
CA ASP A 793 36.98 -29.76 -49.97
C ASP A 793 36.21 -30.80 -50.79
N LEU A 794 36.08 -30.54 -52.10
CA LEU A 794 35.38 -31.41 -53.06
C LEU A 794 36.08 -32.77 -53.23
N GLY A 795 37.32 -32.92 -52.76
CA GLY A 795 38.00 -34.20 -52.66
C GLY A 795 37.46 -35.13 -51.58
N LEU A 796 36.69 -34.60 -50.62
CA LEU A 796 36.10 -35.35 -49.50
C LEU A 796 34.57 -35.39 -49.58
N THR A 797 33.93 -34.25 -49.84
CA THR A 797 32.47 -34.15 -49.96
C THR A 797 32.08 -32.94 -50.79
N SER A 798 30.98 -33.04 -51.52
CA SER A 798 30.39 -31.91 -52.28
C SER A 798 29.40 -31.09 -51.46
N SER A 799 28.99 -31.57 -50.28
CA SER A 799 27.87 -31.01 -49.50
C SER A 799 28.32 -30.25 -48.25
N ILE A 800 27.65 -29.14 -47.94
CA ILE A 800 27.81 -28.37 -46.70
C ILE A 800 26.44 -28.10 -46.06
N SER A 801 26.37 -28.29 -44.74
CA SER A 801 25.18 -27.99 -43.94
C SER A 801 25.21 -26.56 -43.42
N PHE A 802 24.10 -25.84 -43.59
CA PHE A 802 23.88 -24.52 -43.04
C PHE A 802 22.90 -24.59 -41.88
N PHE A 803 23.33 -24.21 -40.69
CA PHE A 803 22.50 -24.20 -39.50
C PHE A 803 22.03 -22.76 -39.23
N ASN A 804 20.74 -22.50 -39.42
CA ASN A 804 20.15 -21.24 -39.01
C ASN A 804 20.16 -21.11 -37.49
N SER A 805 20.61 -19.96 -37.00
CA SER A 805 20.58 -19.56 -35.59
C SER A 805 19.94 -18.18 -35.41
N SER A 806 19.16 -17.74 -36.40
CA SER A 806 18.46 -16.45 -36.35
C SER A 806 17.43 -16.44 -35.24
N ILE A 807 17.31 -15.29 -34.56
CA ILE A 807 16.32 -15.06 -33.52
C ILE A 807 15.13 -14.27 -34.08
N ASN A 808 13.95 -14.50 -33.52
CA ASN A 808 12.71 -13.79 -33.87
C ASN A 808 12.31 -13.87 -35.36
N SER A 809 12.75 -14.90 -36.08
CA SER A 809 12.40 -15.14 -37.49
C SER A 809 11.30 -16.19 -37.64
N SER A 810 10.49 -16.07 -38.68
CA SER A 810 9.42 -16.99 -39.07
C SER A 810 9.59 -17.55 -40.48
N SER A 811 10.36 -16.89 -41.35
CA SER A 811 10.72 -17.41 -42.67
C SER A 811 12.17 -17.09 -43.05
N TYR A 812 12.69 -17.86 -44.01
CA TYR A 812 14.10 -17.86 -44.37
C TYR A 812 14.25 -17.89 -45.89
N PHE A 813 15.21 -17.13 -46.41
CA PHE A 813 15.64 -17.19 -47.79
C PHE A 813 17.16 -17.21 -47.84
N TRP A 814 17.69 -18.25 -48.43
CA TRP A 814 19.11 -18.50 -48.61
C TRP A 814 19.50 -18.30 -50.06
N ASP A 815 20.61 -17.62 -50.26
CA ASP A 815 21.34 -17.53 -51.52
C ASP A 815 22.76 -18.05 -51.26
N PHE A 816 23.18 -19.09 -51.97
CA PHE A 816 24.48 -19.73 -51.74
C PHE A 816 25.64 -19.04 -52.48
N GLY A 817 25.38 -17.95 -53.20
CA GLY A 817 26.42 -17.07 -53.75
C GLY A 817 27.15 -17.64 -54.98
N ASP A 818 26.66 -18.74 -55.56
CA ASP A 818 27.18 -19.36 -56.78
C ASP A 818 26.37 -18.99 -58.03
N ASN A 819 25.34 -18.15 -57.87
CA ASN A 819 24.35 -17.74 -58.87
C ASN A 819 23.44 -18.87 -59.38
N THR A 820 23.42 -20.04 -58.75
CA THR A 820 22.56 -21.17 -59.16
C THR A 820 21.65 -21.69 -58.05
N GLY A 821 22.09 -21.64 -56.79
CA GLY A 821 21.35 -22.22 -55.66
C GLY A 821 20.69 -21.20 -54.74
N THR A 822 19.40 -21.39 -54.48
CA THR A 822 18.67 -20.73 -53.38
C THR A 822 17.87 -21.75 -52.56
N SER A 823 17.52 -21.43 -51.32
CA SER A 823 16.67 -22.29 -50.47
C SER A 823 15.75 -21.48 -49.55
N THR A 824 14.60 -22.02 -49.19
CA THR A 824 13.71 -21.47 -48.16
C THR A 824 13.60 -22.35 -46.91
N VAL A 825 14.35 -23.46 -46.87
CA VAL A 825 14.38 -24.38 -45.74
C VAL A 825 15.11 -23.73 -44.56
N VAL A 826 14.67 -24.03 -43.33
CA VAL A 826 15.24 -23.43 -42.11
C VAL A 826 16.76 -23.62 -42.03
N SER A 827 17.24 -24.85 -42.23
CA SER A 827 18.67 -25.20 -42.22
C SER A 827 18.97 -26.09 -43.43
N PRO A 828 19.38 -25.52 -44.57
CA PRO A 828 19.55 -26.28 -45.81
C PRO A 828 20.89 -27.05 -45.85
N LEU A 829 20.89 -28.16 -46.57
CA LEU A 829 22.10 -28.83 -47.07
C LEU A 829 22.29 -28.44 -48.53
N TYR A 830 23.46 -27.93 -48.91
CA TYR A 830 23.72 -27.45 -50.27
C TYR A 830 25.03 -27.99 -50.82
N ASN A 831 25.07 -28.24 -52.13
CA ASN A 831 26.23 -28.81 -52.82
C ASN A 831 26.95 -27.75 -53.66
N TYR A 832 28.28 -27.67 -53.52
CA TYR A 832 29.12 -26.92 -54.45
C TYR A 832 29.85 -27.87 -55.40
N TYR A 833 30.01 -27.47 -56.66
CA TYR A 833 30.63 -28.31 -57.69
C TYR A 833 31.95 -27.76 -58.24
N THR A 834 32.23 -26.48 -58.01
CA THR A 834 33.45 -25.82 -58.47
C THR A 834 34.19 -25.18 -57.31
N PRO A 835 35.54 -25.21 -57.30
CA PRO A 835 36.33 -24.46 -56.34
C PRO A 835 36.13 -22.94 -56.50
N GLY A 836 36.08 -22.21 -55.40
CA GLY A 836 35.83 -20.77 -55.40
C GLY A 836 35.55 -20.19 -54.02
N PHE A 837 35.33 -18.88 -53.96
CA PHE A 837 34.80 -18.20 -52.78
C PHE A 837 33.34 -17.84 -53.01
N TYR A 838 32.45 -18.33 -52.16
CA TYR A 838 31.01 -18.16 -52.29
C TYR A 838 30.48 -17.32 -51.15
N ASN A 839 29.79 -16.21 -51.47
CA ASN A 839 29.20 -15.34 -50.47
C ASN A 839 27.76 -15.76 -50.17
N VAL A 840 27.57 -16.56 -49.14
CA VAL A 840 26.26 -17.07 -48.74
C VAL A 840 25.50 -16.02 -47.96
N LYS A 841 24.28 -15.72 -48.40
CA LYS A 841 23.37 -14.78 -47.77
C LYS A 841 22.16 -15.49 -47.18
N LEU A 842 21.84 -15.18 -45.93
CA LEU A 842 20.57 -15.52 -45.30
C LEU A 842 19.76 -14.24 -45.11
N ILE A 843 18.52 -14.23 -45.59
CA ILE A 843 17.49 -13.23 -45.28
C ILE A 843 16.45 -13.89 -44.40
N THR A 844 16.17 -13.28 -43.26
CA THR A 844 15.18 -13.75 -42.29
C THR A 844 14.05 -12.74 -42.14
N THR A 845 12.81 -13.23 -42.06
CA THR A 845 11.63 -12.37 -41.88
C THR A 845 10.87 -12.80 -40.63
N SER A 846 10.56 -11.88 -39.72
CA SER A 846 9.76 -12.16 -38.52
C SER A 846 8.29 -12.38 -38.85
N ASN A 847 7.52 -12.86 -37.87
CA ASN A 847 6.06 -12.97 -37.95
C ASN A 847 5.33 -11.63 -38.13
N THR A 848 6.01 -10.51 -37.92
CA THR A 848 5.47 -9.15 -38.13
C THR A 848 5.89 -8.54 -39.46
N GLY A 849 6.61 -9.29 -40.30
CA GLY A 849 7.05 -8.86 -41.63
C GLY A 849 8.37 -8.07 -41.63
N CYS A 850 9.02 -7.90 -40.49
CA CYS A 850 10.34 -7.25 -40.42
C CYS A 850 11.42 -8.18 -40.97
N VAL A 851 12.38 -7.61 -41.71
CA VAL A 851 13.45 -8.38 -42.37
C VAL A 851 14.83 -8.01 -41.82
N ASP A 852 15.70 -8.99 -41.72
CA ASP A 852 17.14 -8.82 -41.47
C ASP A 852 17.95 -9.79 -42.34
N SER A 853 19.22 -9.48 -42.61
CA SER A 853 20.07 -10.35 -43.43
C SER A 853 21.53 -10.39 -42.97
N ILE A 854 22.17 -11.54 -43.18
CA ILE A 854 23.59 -11.76 -42.90
C ILE A 854 24.27 -12.46 -44.07
N ASN A 855 25.57 -12.18 -44.27
CA ASN A 855 26.39 -12.78 -45.31
C ASN A 855 27.63 -13.46 -44.69
N LYS A 856 28.06 -14.61 -45.22
CA LYS A 856 29.34 -15.25 -44.88
C LYS A 856 30.00 -15.83 -46.13
N ILE A 857 31.32 -15.71 -46.23
CA ILE A 857 32.11 -16.25 -47.34
C ILE A 857 32.58 -17.67 -46.99
N ILE A 858 32.36 -18.62 -47.90
CA ILE A 858 32.82 -20.00 -47.80
C ILE A 858 33.85 -20.28 -48.88
N LYS A 859 34.97 -20.90 -48.52
CA LYS A 859 36.03 -21.31 -49.45
C LYS A 859 35.86 -22.77 -49.88
N VAL A 860 35.53 -23.00 -51.15
CA VAL A 860 35.45 -24.34 -51.74
C VAL A 860 36.76 -24.64 -52.48
N THR A 861 37.34 -25.80 -52.22
CA THR A 861 38.60 -26.29 -52.79
C THR A 861 38.39 -27.61 -53.52
N GLY A 862 39.24 -27.92 -54.51
CA GLY A 862 39.15 -29.15 -55.30
C GLY A 862 40.44 -29.96 -55.23
N ASN A 863 40.31 -31.29 -55.24
CA ASN A 863 41.43 -32.21 -55.08
C ASN A 863 42.45 -32.06 -56.23
N THR A 864 43.63 -31.52 -55.93
CA THR A 864 44.83 -31.65 -56.76
C THR A 864 45.78 -32.67 -56.12
N VAL A 865 45.33 -33.94 -56.01
CA VAL A 865 46.26 -35.06 -55.76
C VAL A 865 46.95 -35.39 -57.08
N GLY A 866 47.89 -34.54 -57.48
CA GLY A 866 48.83 -34.79 -58.57
C GLY A 866 50.08 -35.50 -58.05
N ILE A 867 50.02 -36.81 -57.80
CA ILE A 867 51.23 -37.65 -57.72
C ILE A 867 50.99 -39.00 -58.41
N PRO A 868 51.38 -39.15 -59.69
CA PRO A 868 51.64 -40.45 -60.28
C PRO A 868 52.99 -40.98 -59.80
N THR A 869 52.99 -42.17 -59.22
CA THR A 869 54.16 -43.02 -59.01
C THR A 869 54.80 -43.31 -60.37
N ILE A 870 56.05 -42.92 -60.58
CA ILE A 870 56.76 -43.20 -61.85
C ILE A 870 57.14 -44.69 -61.87
N THR A 871 56.43 -45.48 -62.66
CA THR A 871 56.93 -46.72 -63.25
C THR A 871 57.16 -46.50 -64.75
N SER A 872 58.40 -46.18 -65.11
CA SER A 872 59.03 -46.34 -66.43
C SER A 872 58.68 -45.41 -67.61
N ASN A 873 59.77 -44.84 -68.16
CA ASN A 873 60.11 -44.63 -69.59
C ASN A 873 59.67 -43.38 -70.38
N ALA A 874 59.29 -42.26 -69.75
CA ALA A 874 58.99 -41.06 -70.54
C ALA A 874 60.19 -40.13 -70.84
N SER A 875 61.38 -40.29 -70.23
CA SER A 875 62.42 -39.22 -70.34
C SER A 875 63.87 -39.63 -70.04
N GLY A 876 64.28 -40.84 -70.39
CA GLY A 876 65.69 -41.29 -70.42
C GLY A 876 66.45 -41.44 -69.10
N ILE A 877 66.04 -40.77 -68.01
CA ILE A 877 66.55 -41.00 -66.64
C ILE A 877 65.68 -42.06 -65.96
N LEU A 878 66.27 -43.22 -65.74
CA LEU A 878 65.75 -44.29 -64.89
C LEU A 878 66.12 -44.01 -63.44
N VAL A 879 65.15 -44.04 -62.53
CA VAL A 879 65.41 -43.98 -61.08
C VAL A 879 65.12 -45.35 -60.51
N ARG A 880 66.13 -45.99 -59.91
CA ARG A 880 65.96 -47.25 -59.19
C ARG A 880 66.11 -47.01 -57.70
N THR A 881 65.17 -47.52 -56.91
CA THR A 881 65.29 -47.56 -55.45
C THR A 881 66.14 -48.77 -55.08
N MET A 882 67.23 -48.54 -54.35
CA MET A 882 68.19 -49.57 -53.93
C MET A 882 67.97 -50.02 -52.48
N GLY A 883 67.24 -49.23 -51.69
CA GLY A 883 66.87 -49.51 -50.31
C GLY A 883 65.95 -48.42 -49.76
N ASN A 884 65.62 -48.46 -48.48
CA ASN A 884 64.93 -47.34 -47.84
C ASN A 884 65.82 -46.10 -47.95
N ASN A 885 65.29 -45.05 -48.59
CA ASN A 885 65.94 -43.75 -48.79
C ASN A 885 67.17 -43.72 -49.70
N GLU A 886 67.52 -44.83 -50.37
CA GLU A 886 68.65 -44.90 -51.30
C GLU A 886 68.19 -45.15 -52.73
N PHE A 887 68.64 -44.30 -53.66
CA PHE A 887 68.23 -44.28 -55.05
C PHE A 887 69.44 -44.21 -55.96
N ILE A 888 69.34 -44.75 -57.18
CA ILE A 888 70.33 -44.57 -58.23
C ILE A 888 69.65 -44.08 -59.51
N LEU A 889 70.22 -43.03 -60.08
CA LEU A 889 69.75 -42.39 -61.31
C LEU A 889 70.62 -42.83 -62.47
N GLN A 890 70.00 -43.34 -63.52
CA GLN A 890 70.70 -43.87 -64.67
C GLN A 890 70.18 -43.27 -65.97
N GLN A 891 71.07 -42.67 -66.75
CA GLN A 891 70.78 -42.21 -68.11
C GLN A 891 72.00 -42.34 -68.98
N GLN A 892 71.79 -42.86 -70.20
CA GLN A 892 72.78 -42.83 -71.27
C GLN A 892 72.44 -41.67 -72.22
N PHE A 893 73.44 -40.88 -72.55
CA PHE A 893 73.39 -39.81 -73.54
C PHE A 893 74.18 -40.25 -74.77
N THR A 894 73.83 -39.69 -75.93
CA THR A 894 74.56 -39.93 -77.18
C THR A 894 75.95 -39.31 -77.20
N GLU A 895 76.19 -38.28 -76.36
CA GLU A 895 77.47 -37.61 -76.14
C GLU A 895 77.58 -37.18 -74.66
N PRO A 896 78.80 -36.98 -74.11
CA PRO A 896 78.96 -36.58 -72.71
C PRO A 896 78.24 -35.27 -72.38
N LYS A 897 77.41 -35.27 -71.32
CA LYS A 897 76.72 -34.07 -70.82
C LYS A 897 77.14 -33.73 -69.40
N THR A 898 77.43 -32.46 -69.15
CA THR A 898 77.62 -31.92 -67.79
C THR A 898 76.27 -31.66 -67.14
N LEU A 899 75.96 -32.38 -66.06
CA LEU A 899 74.75 -32.21 -65.26
C LEU A 899 75.09 -31.83 -63.82
N TYR A 900 74.29 -30.93 -63.25
CA TYR A 900 74.33 -30.49 -61.85
C TYR A 900 73.17 -31.12 -61.07
N PHE A 901 73.45 -31.65 -59.88
CA PHE A 901 72.45 -32.32 -59.06
C PHE A 901 72.27 -31.60 -57.73
N LYS A 902 71.03 -31.23 -57.39
CA LYS A 902 70.69 -30.50 -56.15
C LYS A 902 69.38 -31.01 -55.57
N LEU A 903 69.34 -31.28 -54.27
CA LEU A 903 68.18 -31.77 -53.55
C LEU A 903 67.57 -30.67 -52.69
N PHE A 904 66.25 -30.57 -52.73
CA PHE A 904 65.47 -29.60 -51.98
C PHE A 904 64.40 -30.32 -51.15
N ASP A 905 64.02 -29.77 -50.00
CA ASP A 905 62.82 -30.22 -49.27
C ASP A 905 61.53 -29.70 -49.92
N ALA A 906 60.38 -30.11 -49.41
CA ALA A 906 59.08 -29.71 -49.93
C ALA A 906 58.79 -28.20 -49.84
N SER A 907 59.54 -27.45 -49.02
CA SER A 907 59.45 -25.99 -48.95
C SER A 907 60.32 -25.27 -50.00
N GLY A 908 61.10 -26.02 -50.78
CA GLY A 908 62.02 -25.49 -51.78
C GLY A 908 63.37 -25.06 -51.22
N ARG A 909 63.67 -25.38 -49.94
CA ARG A 909 64.97 -25.13 -49.35
C ARG A 909 65.97 -26.20 -49.80
N LEU A 910 67.16 -25.78 -50.22
CA LEU A 910 68.24 -26.69 -50.62
C LEU A 910 68.71 -27.49 -49.40
N THR A 911 68.57 -28.81 -49.47
CA THR A 911 69.01 -29.74 -48.42
C THR A 911 70.35 -30.36 -48.73
N LYS A 912 70.69 -30.55 -50.02
CA LYS A 912 72.02 -31.00 -50.43
C LYS A 912 72.37 -30.60 -51.86
N ASP A 913 73.59 -30.13 -52.09
CA ASP A 913 74.16 -29.95 -53.42
C ASP A 913 75.14 -31.08 -53.69
N TYR A 914 74.96 -31.79 -54.80
CA TYR A 914 75.77 -32.95 -55.17
C TYR A 914 76.84 -32.60 -56.22
N GLY A 915 76.90 -31.36 -56.69
CA GLY A 915 77.89 -30.90 -57.66
C GLY A 915 77.57 -31.29 -59.10
N GLU A 916 78.58 -31.16 -59.97
CA GLU A 916 78.48 -31.45 -61.41
C GLU A 916 79.13 -32.77 -61.79
N VAL A 917 78.54 -33.47 -62.75
CA VAL A 917 79.05 -34.71 -63.33
C VAL A 917 78.98 -34.59 -64.85
N THR A 918 80.10 -34.78 -65.54
CA THR A 918 80.15 -34.84 -67.00
C THR A 918 80.44 -36.26 -67.44
N SER A 919 79.45 -36.91 -68.07
CA SER A 919 79.58 -38.28 -68.58
C SER A 919 78.55 -38.52 -69.69
N ASP A 920 78.85 -39.45 -70.60
CA ASP A 920 77.89 -39.99 -71.57
C ASP A 920 77.01 -41.09 -70.96
N LEU A 921 77.42 -41.69 -69.84
CA LEU A 921 76.60 -42.55 -69.01
C LEU A 921 76.62 -42.08 -67.56
N ILE A 922 75.47 -41.68 -67.04
CA ILE A 922 75.32 -41.30 -65.63
C ILE A 922 74.76 -42.48 -64.86
N GLN A 923 75.41 -42.83 -63.75
CA GLN A 923 74.89 -43.71 -62.69
C GLN A 923 75.08 -43.00 -61.34
N PHE A 924 74.17 -42.10 -60.99
CA PHE A 924 74.34 -41.20 -59.85
C PHE A 924 73.54 -41.66 -58.62
N PRO A 925 74.20 -42.03 -57.50
CA PRO A 925 73.50 -42.41 -56.29
C PRO A 925 73.00 -41.20 -55.51
N VAL A 926 71.78 -41.29 -54.97
CA VAL A 926 71.16 -40.29 -54.10
C VAL A 926 70.66 -40.98 -52.83
N ASN A 927 71.16 -40.53 -51.68
CA ASN A 927 70.82 -41.09 -50.38
C ASN A 927 70.08 -40.04 -49.55
N LEU A 928 68.97 -40.38 -48.94
CA LEU A 928 68.12 -39.50 -48.12
C LEU A 928 68.13 -39.86 -46.63
N ASN A 929 68.99 -40.75 -46.16
CA ASN A 929 69.03 -41.14 -44.74
C ASN A 929 69.43 -39.99 -43.79
N PHE A 930 69.89 -38.85 -44.31
CA PHE A 930 70.24 -37.67 -43.54
C PHE A 930 69.08 -36.68 -43.35
N VAL A 931 67.93 -36.92 -43.97
CA VAL A 931 66.77 -36.05 -43.88
C VAL A 931 65.59 -36.73 -43.22
N SER A 932 64.72 -35.95 -42.58
CA SER A 932 63.51 -36.44 -41.92
C SER A 932 62.54 -37.08 -42.93
N PRO A 933 61.71 -38.07 -42.53
CA PRO A 933 60.70 -38.64 -43.40
C PRO A 933 59.82 -37.55 -44.01
N GLY A 934 59.66 -37.57 -45.32
CA GLY A 934 59.05 -36.47 -46.06
C GLY A 934 59.40 -36.47 -47.54
N LEU A 935 58.79 -35.55 -48.29
CA LEU A 935 58.97 -35.43 -49.74
C LEU A 935 60.12 -34.49 -50.07
N TYR A 936 61.03 -34.94 -50.94
CA TYR A 936 62.18 -34.19 -51.43
C TYR A 936 62.21 -34.15 -52.95
N PHE A 937 62.90 -33.15 -53.50
CA PHE A 937 62.93 -32.83 -54.92
C PHE A 937 64.38 -32.73 -55.38
N LEU A 938 64.84 -33.71 -56.17
CA LEU A 938 66.14 -33.69 -56.80
C LEU A 938 66.05 -32.97 -58.15
N LYS A 939 66.58 -31.76 -58.19
CA LYS A 939 66.81 -30.98 -59.40
C LYS A 939 68.08 -31.45 -60.10
N ILE A 940 67.98 -31.74 -61.38
CA ILE A 940 69.05 -32.09 -62.29
C ILE A 940 69.05 -31.03 -63.39
N SER A 941 70.15 -30.33 -63.60
CA SER A 941 70.22 -29.30 -64.64
C SER A 941 71.46 -29.44 -65.50
N SER A 942 71.34 -29.14 -66.78
CA SER A 942 72.46 -28.86 -67.69
C SER A 942 72.41 -27.38 -68.08
N ALA A 943 73.34 -26.94 -68.93
CA ALA A 943 73.33 -25.58 -69.47
C ALA A 943 72.04 -25.22 -70.25
N LYS A 944 71.29 -26.20 -70.75
CA LYS A 944 70.11 -25.95 -71.62
C LYS A 944 68.80 -26.55 -71.11
N GLU A 945 68.85 -27.46 -70.13
CA GLU A 945 67.67 -28.20 -69.68
C GLU A 945 67.71 -28.38 -68.16
N MET A 946 66.54 -28.41 -67.54
CA MET A 946 66.37 -28.71 -66.13
C MET A 946 65.25 -29.73 -65.95
N LYS A 947 65.46 -30.67 -65.04
CA LYS A 947 64.49 -31.68 -64.64
C LYS A 947 64.46 -31.79 -63.12
N VAL A 948 63.30 -32.10 -62.57
CA VAL A 948 63.13 -32.32 -61.12
C VAL A 948 62.49 -33.68 -60.91
N ILE A 949 63.06 -34.46 -60.00
CA ILE A 949 62.62 -35.80 -59.64
C ILE A 949 62.16 -35.76 -58.18
N LYS A 950 60.95 -36.22 -57.90
CA LYS A 950 60.45 -36.33 -56.52
C LYS A 950 60.96 -37.63 -55.90
N LEU A 951 61.52 -37.55 -54.70
CA LEU A 951 61.99 -38.69 -53.91
C LEU A 951 61.33 -38.64 -52.54
N LEU A 952 60.79 -39.75 -52.06
CA LEU A 952 60.18 -39.83 -50.74
C LEU A 952 61.20 -40.44 -49.77
N ALA A 953 61.59 -39.67 -48.75
CA ALA A 953 62.30 -40.22 -47.60
C ALA A 953 61.25 -40.84 -46.66
N ARG A 954 61.41 -42.13 -46.32
CA ARG A 954 60.57 -42.90 -45.42
C ARG A 954 61.27 -43.18 -44.10
#